data_AF-A0A4R0K8L9-F1
#
_entry.id   AF-A0A4R0K8L9-F1
#
_cell.length_a   1.000
_cell.length_b   1.000
_cell.length_c   1.000
_cell.angle_alpha   90.00
_cell.angle_beta   90.00
_cell.angle_gamma   90.00
#
_symmetry.space_group_name_H-M   'P 1'
#
loop_
_entity.id
_entity.type
_entity.pdbx_description
1 polymer ?
#
loop_
_entity_poly.entity_id
_entity_poly.type
_entity_poly.pdbx_seq_one_letter_code
_entity_poly.pdbx_strand_id
1 'polypeptide(L)'
;MFEAVAYARGILVCCAGAAHDGYWGDIGVRGEMPCRRLTHLDTAPDMCWREAAQYRAPRRPAESPMDEATTPGIHTVDVPTSGPTTGVRASITVGGDLRGQIAVGNNIVQMQIGEVHGNVIMPVDQSVKVDRRPSPLRLLPRRPAAFVDRDGETTTARAVLGDGLSLSFTGGPGIGKSSLLRHLAHQPFIGGSGGIAHLSVRGQPLDDVLHCLFDLCYESDRPYKPTHGQLRHYLQSIDCTILLDDLMGGPDDVAALLDFVPQCRFVISADQLGDLDGLRSVLMSGLSSEFAIEVFANTLGRSLGAQERLAATALSTAVSGVPLSLVQTAAAVRDGLVTLEEAAMTTPELWNEVAARDEPDRRLLATLAALPALRLSAEDLRLASGVADTVARLSDLAASGLVQVAPAPNQEEDGYEVVSGVLESLPAVAVTAARRHVRDYLIAWAQRRPRDPTPTLRVQAGVELLRASAEARRWSDALALARGVDEALALSGRWGTWLQALSVQLTASREISDEAAEAYALHQLGTRSLCLGEVDTARAQLTDALHLREAHGDAAGASVTRHNLGMLPAPPVAGGGDPTSDESWWFRVWSAVRAVPMVVKAFVLLVLTLTVLVTSVALGGWPGASMITKADLIPSALSYQSQLINTASKPLAITVGNPSDETLGIGAVHIAGQHPSDFSITSGTCGRLPADGRCQVSVTFTPTAKGTRKAVLALVLSQAGSEDHREVSLVGTGIVDSGGAMTVVPTRLSFAARPVATSSSAQTVSVRNTTGETRQLGAVRATGVGASDFRLVPGNCRQIKLRRNARCRLQVIFVPSAIGTRSATLRLAVSGEPEVVVPLLGTGVDVSQLPPPTLTVPQAVVQEATGPTGASVVYRATAVDGIGRTLSPMCVPASGSQFAIGTKSVTCTATDIAGHSATAAFQVTVRDTRPPQLELPGDLTVEAESKGGAWVRVRTPSASDVVSGTAKVECSLSSRRGLLGKADGSRLFPLGTTNFDCSATDAAGNTADGTFSVSVVDTTPPDLIVPTESISVEGSSQADGADVDYEVSASDKVDGPITPHCEPASGEHFEFGTKEVTCDATDRSGNTSHASFTVIVNQPVG
;
A
#
# COMPACT_ATOMS: atom_id res chain seq x y z
N MET A 1 -28.54 -4.90 -22.52
CA MET A 1 -29.50 -5.87 -21.96
C MET A 1 -28.97 -6.26 -20.60
N PHE A 2 -29.60 -5.77 -19.52
CA PHE A 2 -30.90 -6.19 -18.96
C PHE A 2 -30.76 -7.48 -18.14
N GLU A 3 -31.19 -7.35 -16.87
CA GLU A 3 -31.74 -8.35 -15.94
C GLU A 3 -31.02 -9.72 -15.82
N ALA A 4 -30.51 -10.15 -14.65
CA ALA A 4 -31.11 -10.20 -13.32
C ALA A 4 -32.32 -11.16 -13.21
N VAL A 5 -32.42 -11.81 -12.05
CA VAL A 5 -33.58 -12.59 -11.56
C VAL A 5 -33.84 -13.91 -12.31
N ALA A 6 -34.28 -15.01 -11.68
CA ALA A 6 -34.09 -15.57 -10.33
C ALA A 6 -34.75 -16.97 -10.31
N TYR A 7 -34.64 -17.68 -9.18
CA TYR A 7 -35.63 -18.67 -8.71
C TYR A 7 -35.76 -19.97 -9.56
N ALA A 8 -36.28 -21.09 -9.06
CA ALA A 8 -36.60 -21.47 -7.68
C ALA A 8 -36.64 -23.00 -7.54
N ARG A 9 -36.60 -23.45 -6.27
CA ARG A 9 -37.36 -24.57 -5.64
C ARG A 9 -37.72 -25.79 -6.51
N GLY A 10 -37.53 -27.02 -6.03
CA GLY A 10 -37.27 -27.48 -4.67
C GLY A 10 -38.13 -28.71 -4.35
N ILE A 11 -38.01 -29.25 -3.14
CA ILE A 11 -38.95 -30.27 -2.63
C ILE A 11 -39.57 -29.74 -1.32
N LEU A 12 -40.87 -29.48 -1.41
CA LEU A 12 -41.85 -29.21 -0.36
C LEU A 12 -42.62 -30.54 -0.10
N VAL A 13 -43.37 -30.80 0.99
CA VAL A 13 -43.55 -30.16 2.31
C VAL A 13 -44.38 -31.09 3.21
N CYS A 14 -44.43 -30.84 4.52
CA CYS A 14 -45.63 -30.78 5.41
C CYS A 14 -45.14 -30.77 6.88
N CYS A 15 -45.24 -29.67 7.65
CA CYS A 15 -46.44 -29.09 8.29
C CYS A 15 -46.95 -29.97 9.45
N ALA A 16 -47.22 -29.50 10.68
CA ALA A 16 -47.16 -28.18 11.36
C ALA A 16 -46.98 -28.47 12.89
N GLY A 17 -46.88 -27.56 13.88
CA GLY A 17 -46.90 -26.10 13.98
C GLY A 17 -47.34 -25.66 15.41
N ALA A 18 -46.88 -24.48 15.85
CA ALA A 18 -47.36 -23.66 16.99
C ALA A 18 -46.94 -23.92 18.47
N ALA A 19 -46.70 -22.77 19.14
CA ALA A 19 -46.97 -22.40 20.55
C ALA A 19 -45.99 -22.75 21.71
N HIS A 20 -45.41 -21.69 22.29
CA HIS A 20 -45.46 -21.29 23.71
C HIS A 20 -45.66 -22.38 24.79
N ASP A 21 -44.71 -22.55 25.72
CA ASP A 21 -44.58 -21.78 26.98
C ASP A 21 -43.39 -22.27 27.84
N GLY A 22 -43.10 -21.59 28.96
CA GLY A 22 -41.94 -21.88 29.82
C GLY A 22 -42.23 -22.67 31.11
N TYR A 23 -41.38 -22.42 32.11
CA TYR A 23 -41.36 -22.93 33.51
C TYR A 23 -40.61 -24.25 33.83
N TRP A 24 -39.51 -24.07 34.59
CA TRP A 24 -39.03 -24.81 35.78
C TRP A 24 -39.00 -26.36 35.83
N GLY A 25 -37.89 -26.91 36.37
CA GLY A 25 -37.87 -28.28 36.94
C GLY A 25 -36.49 -28.89 37.14
N ASP A 26 -35.89 -28.69 38.31
CA ASP A 26 -34.68 -29.41 38.78
C ASP A 26 -34.99 -30.87 39.23
N ILE A 27 -33.91 -31.61 39.58
CA ILE A 27 -33.88 -32.92 40.28
C ILE A 27 -34.18 -34.15 39.39
N GLY A 28 -33.34 -35.20 39.30
CA GLY A 28 -32.04 -35.49 39.94
C GLY A 28 -31.78 -37.00 40.06
N VAL A 29 -30.78 -37.42 40.88
CA VAL A 29 -30.54 -38.83 41.36
C VAL A 29 -29.95 -39.78 40.28
N ARG A 30 -28.86 -40.57 40.43
CA ARG A 30 -27.81 -40.87 41.46
C ARG A 30 -26.56 -41.38 40.68
N GLY A 31 -25.33 -41.45 41.25
CA GLY A 31 -24.97 -41.25 42.64
C GLY A 31 -23.48 -41.46 42.99
N GLU A 32 -23.20 -41.12 44.25
CA GLU A 32 -22.25 -41.71 45.21
C GLU A 32 -20.73 -41.72 44.96
N MET A 33 -20.10 -40.83 45.73
CA MET A 33 -18.72 -40.72 46.27
C MET A 33 -18.25 -41.99 47.06
N PRO A 34 -17.00 -42.13 47.62
CA PRO A 34 -16.14 -41.05 48.13
C PRO A 34 -14.59 -41.17 48.09
N CYS A 35 -13.96 -40.08 48.57
CA CYS A 35 -12.52 -39.84 48.76
C CYS A 35 -11.85 -40.65 49.89
N ARG A 36 -10.50 -40.65 49.91
CA ARG A 36 -9.71 -40.69 51.17
C ARG A 36 -8.37 -39.93 51.07
N ARG A 37 -7.83 -39.51 52.23
CA ARG A 37 -6.70 -38.57 52.41
C ARG A 37 -5.38 -39.26 52.83
N LEU A 38 -4.26 -38.59 52.50
CA LEU A 38 -3.02 -38.32 53.27
C LEU A 38 -2.48 -39.32 54.33
N THR A 39 -1.15 -39.56 54.28
CA THR A 39 -0.24 -39.43 55.46
C THR A 39 1.24 -39.26 55.06
N HIS A 40 2.05 -38.70 55.98
CA HIS A 40 3.48 -38.34 55.87
C HIS A 40 4.47 -39.46 56.27
N LEU A 41 5.76 -39.30 55.90
CA LEU A 41 7.02 -39.48 56.70
C LEU A 41 8.21 -39.44 55.71
N ASP A 42 8.98 -38.34 55.63
CA ASP A 42 10.17 -38.00 56.44
C ASP A 42 11.45 -38.81 56.13
N THR A 43 12.46 -38.13 55.58
CA THR A 43 13.86 -38.14 56.09
C THR A 43 14.73 -37.13 55.34
N ALA A 44 15.37 -36.23 56.10
CA ALA A 44 16.56 -35.48 55.71
C ALA A 44 17.60 -35.62 56.83
N PRO A 45 18.89 -35.63 56.48
CA PRO A 45 19.78 -34.59 57.02
C PRO A 45 20.83 -34.13 55.98
N ASP A 46 21.64 -33.08 56.16
CA ASP A 46 21.52 -31.80 56.88
C ASP A 46 22.81 -30.98 56.52
N MET A 47 22.84 -29.67 56.82
CA MET A 47 24.01 -28.76 56.82
C MET A 47 24.67 -28.40 55.47
N CYS A 48 24.85 -27.13 55.05
CA CYS A 48 25.17 -25.81 55.66
C CYS A 48 26.61 -25.38 55.33
N TRP A 49 26.99 -24.09 55.16
CA TRP A 49 26.30 -22.82 54.80
C TRP A 49 27.38 -21.70 54.69
N ARG A 50 26.99 -20.45 54.36
CA ARG A 50 27.74 -19.16 54.50
C ARG A 50 28.78 -18.77 53.43
N GLU A 51 28.95 -17.50 53.04
CA GLU A 51 28.16 -16.24 53.19
C GLU A 51 28.63 -15.25 52.08
N ALA A 52 27.75 -14.55 51.34
CA ALA A 52 27.23 -13.18 51.57
C ALA A 52 28.28 -12.04 51.39
N ALA A 53 27.97 -10.80 50.95
CA ALA A 53 26.71 -10.08 50.67
C ALA A 53 26.94 -9.12 49.45
N GLN A 54 26.11 -8.15 49.01
CA GLN A 54 25.19 -7.26 49.72
C GLN A 54 24.37 -6.41 48.71
N TYR A 55 23.06 -6.21 48.90
CA TYR A 55 22.29 -5.07 48.35
C TYR A 55 21.10 -4.75 49.27
N ARG A 56 20.73 -3.47 49.39
CA ARG A 56 19.69 -2.96 50.31
C ARG A 56 18.45 -2.41 49.57
N ALA A 57 17.29 -2.48 50.23
CA ALA A 57 16.00 -1.99 49.75
C ALA A 57 15.66 -0.55 50.21
N PRO A 58 14.55 0.01 49.71
CA PRO A 58 13.54 0.67 50.56
C PRO A 58 12.10 0.15 50.26
N ARG A 59 11.35 -0.38 51.26
CA ARG A 59 10.38 0.27 52.18
C ARG A 59 8.94 0.51 51.61
N ARG A 60 7.94 -0.16 52.22
CA ARG A 60 6.48 0.16 52.18
C ARG A 60 6.15 1.39 53.06
N PRO A 61 4.96 2.01 52.94
CA PRO A 61 3.70 1.56 53.59
C PRO A 61 2.53 1.43 52.58
N ALA A 62 1.28 1.04 52.86
CA ALA A 62 0.56 0.52 54.06
C ALA A 62 -0.59 -0.43 53.57
N GLU A 63 -1.58 -0.82 54.41
CA GLU A 63 -2.69 -1.73 54.05
C GLU A 63 -4.08 -1.30 54.56
N SER A 64 -5.12 -1.59 53.74
CA SER A 64 -6.56 -1.85 54.08
C SER A 64 -7.51 -0.74 54.58
N PRO A 65 -8.85 -0.94 54.47
CA PRO A 65 -9.59 -2.11 53.94
C PRO A 65 -10.55 -1.86 52.75
N MET A 66 -11.10 -2.96 52.22
CA MET A 66 -12.25 -2.98 51.30
C MET A 66 -13.57 -2.71 52.04
N ASP A 67 -14.54 -2.09 51.36
CA ASP A 67 -15.97 -2.13 51.71
C ASP A 67 -16.81 -2.57 50.50
N GLU A 68 -18.02 -3.04 50.77
CA GLU A 68 -18.82 -3.92 49.90
C GLU A 68 -19.46 -3.25 48.67
N ALA A 69 -19.62 -4.03 47.59
CA ALA A 69 -20.33 -3.61 46.39
C ALA A 69 -21.86 -3.69 46.57
N THR A 70 -22.53 -2.54 46.62
CA THR A 70 -24.00 -2.45 46.57
C THR A 70 -24.50 -2.17 45.15
N THR A 71 -25.35 -3.05 44.64
CA THR A 71 -26.12 -2.87 43.40
C THR A 71 -27.34 -1.98 43.62
N PRO A 72 -27.60 -1.06 42.67
CA PRO A 72 -28.96 -0.67 42.29
C PRO A 72 -29.23 -1.11 40.83
N GLY A 73 -30.42 -1.56 40.43
CA GLY A 73 -31.74 -1.36 41.04
C GLY A 73 -32.67 -0.81 39.97
N ILE A 74 -33.19 -1.68 39.09
CA ILE A 74 -34.02 -1.27 37.95
C ILE A 74 -35.40 -0.84 38.45
N HIS A 75 -35.80 0.39 38.14
CA HIS A 75 -37.18 0.86 38.28
C HIS A 75 -37.76 1.23 36.91
N THR A 76 -38.82 0.53 36.52
CA THR A 76 -39.70 0.88 35.39
C THR A 76 -40.85 1.75 35.88
N VAL A 77 -41.16 2.84 35.17
CA VAL A 77 -42.42 3.59 35.30
C VAL A 77 -42.90 4.00 33.89
N ASP A 78 -44.21 3.96 33.69
CA ASP A 78 -44.88 4.08 32.39
C ASP A 78 -44.90 5.48 31.74
N VAL A 79 -45.19 5.46 30.43
CA VAL A 79 -45.37 6.63 29.56
C VAL A 79 -46.82 7.16 29.62
N PRO A 80 -47.01 8.49 29.71
CA PRO A 80 -48.19 9.17 29.19
C PRO A 80 -47.89 9.90 27.86
N THR A 81 -48.92 10.06 27.03
CA THR A 81 -48.84 10.54 25.64
C THR A 81 -49.08 12.05 25.47
N SER A 82 -48.68 12.57 24.30
CA SER A 82 -49.08 13.85 23.65
C SER A 82 -48.37 15.17 24.05
N GLY A 83 -48.07 16.01 23.05
CA GLY A 83 -47.51 17.38 23.19
C GLY A 83 -46.28 17.65 22.30
N PRO A 84 -46.20 18.75 21.52
CA PRO A 84 -45.25 18.84 20.39
C PRO A 84 -43.92 19.58 20.65
N THR A 85 -42.88 19.10 19.95
CA THR A 85 -41.70 19.82 19.42
C THR A 85 -41.17 21.06 20.15
N THR A 86 -40.07 20.90 20.89
CA THR A 86 -39.01 21.92 21.05
C THR A 86 -37.63 21.24 21.01
N GLY A 87 -36.61 21.94 20.50
CA GLY A 87 -35.34 21.33 20.12
C GLY A 87 -34.51 20.84 21.30
N VAL A 88 -34.18 19.54 21.32
CA VAL A 88 -33.25 18.95 22.29
C VAL A 88 -31.81 19.20 21.83
N ARG A 89 -31.10 20.12 22.49
CA ARG A 89 -29.63 20.07 22.53
C ARG A 89 -29.23 18.76 23.22
N ALA A 90 -28.64 17.83 22.47
CA ALA A 90 -28.04 16.63 23.06
C ALA A 90 -26.85 17.04 23.94
N SER A 91 -27.03 17.00 25.26
CA SER A 91 -25.96 17.25 26.23
C SER A 91 -25.17 15.97 26.45
N ILE A 92 -24.05 15.83 25.74
CA ILE A 92 -23.09 14.76 25.98
C ILE A 92 -22.51 14.97 27.39
N THR A 93 -22.84 14.07 28.31
CA THR A 93 -22.39 14.14 29.71
C THR A 93 -21.16 13.26 29.88
N VAL A 94 -19.98 13.87 29.94
CA VAL A 94 -18.70 13.14 30.06
C VAL A 94 -18.37 12.85 31.52
N GLY A 95 -18.38 11.57 31.88
CA GLY A 95 -17.89 11.09 33.18
C GLY A 95 -16.57 10.31 33.03
N GLY A 96 -15.47 10.88 33.53
CA GLY A 96 -14.47 10.15 34.31
C GLY A 96 -13.57 9.06 33.67
N ASP A 97 -13.59 8.77 32.36
CA ASP A 97 -12.60 7.88 31.74
C ASP A 97 -11.75 8.62 30.67
N LEU A 98 -10.42 8.54 30.81
CA LEU A 98 -9.45 9.11 29.87
C LEU A 98 -9.13 8.18 28.69
N ARG A 99 -9.61 6.92 28.72
CA ARG A 99 -9.55 6.01 27.57
C ARG A 99 -10.35 6.59 26.41
N GLY A 100 -9.65 7.19 25.46
CA GLY A 100 -10.27 7.89 24.34
C GLY A 100 -9.32 8.82 23.61
N GLN A 101 -8.56 9.59 24.36
CA GLN A 101 -8.44 11.01 24.01
C GLN A 101 -6.99 11.35 23.63
N ILE A 102 -6.81 12.17 22.60
CA ILE A 102 -5.49 12.68 22.18
C ILE A 102 -5.54 14.20 21.96
N ALA A 103 -4.67 14.91 22.67
CA ALA A 103 -4.52 16.34 22.53
C ALA A 103 -3.84 16.71 21.20
N VAL A 104 -4.22 17.82 20.54
CA VAL A 104 -3.68 18.17 19.22
C VAL A 104 -3.45 19.68 19.08
N GLY A 105 -2.17 20.09 19.03
CA GLY A 105 -1.83 21.50 18.87
C GLY A 105 -1.96 22.31 20.16
N ASN A 106 -2.66 23.44 20.06
CA ASN A 106 -3.17 24.22 21.19
C ASN A 106 -4.65 23.89 21.50
N ASN A 107 -5.22 22.91 20.79
CA ASN A 107 -6.54 22.34 21.03
C ASN A 107 -6.35 20.93 21.65
N ILE A 108 -7.42 20.33 22.16
CA ILE A 108 -7.53 18.87 22.33
C ILE A 108 -8.53 18.44 21.28
N VAL A 109 -8.36 17.22 20.82
CA VAL A 109 -9.35 16.55 20.04
C VAL A 109 -9.81 15.43 20.94
N GLN A 110 -10.94 15.60 21.60
CA GLN A 110 -11.48 14.54 22.45
C GLN A 110 -12.07 13.46 21.56
N MET A 111 -11.18 12.72 20.88
CA MET A 111 -11.51 11.53 20.12
C MET A 111 -12.25 10.60 21.07
N GLN A 112 -13.54 10.40 20.84
CA GLN A 112 -14.28 9.38 21.55
C GLN A 112 -14.01 8.06 20.82
N ILE A 113 -13.03 7.31 21.35
CA ILE A 113 -12.79 5.91 21.00
C ILE A 113 -14.11 5.15 20.94
N GLY A 114 -14.33 4.44 19.83
CA GLY A 114 -15.39 3.46 19.71
C GLY A 114 -16.80 3.97 19.40
N GLU A 115 -17.02 5.26 19.15
CA GLU A 115 -18.32 5.69 18.59
C GLU A 115 -18.52 5.14 17.18
N VAL A 116 -19.74 4.68 16.88
CA VAL A 116 -20.07 4.05 15.59
C VAL A 116 -19.98 5.05 14.43
N HIS A 117 -20.02 6.35 14.73
CA HIS A 117 -20.13 7.45 13.76
C HIS A 117 -18.83 8.25 13.56
N GLY A 118 -17.72 7.88 14.19
CA GLY A 118 -16.41 8.53 14.01
C GLY A 118 -16.03 9.54 15.10
N ASN A 119 -14.90 10.22 14.90
CA ASN A 119 -14.19 10.98 15.92
C ASN A 119 -14.80 12.39 16.16
N VAL A 120 -15.24 12.66 17.38
CA VAL A 120 -15.69 14.00 17.82
C VAL A 120 -14.49 14.90 18.18
N ILE A 121 -14.62 16.22 17.98
CA ILE A 121 -13.67 17.23 18.48
C ILE A 121 -14.31 18.03 19.63
N MET A 122 -13.57 18.31 20.71
CA MET A 122 -14.05 19.10 21.83
C MET A 122 -13.00 20.15 22.25
N PRO A 123 -13.39 21.42 22.51
CA PRO A 123 -12.48 22.48 22.96
C PRO A 123 -11.98 22.27 24.40
N VAL A 124 -11.08 23.14 24.86
CA VAL A 124 -10.17 22.86 25.97
C VAL A 124 -9.87 24.04 26.85
N ASP A 125 -9.87 23.78 28.14
CA ASP A 125 -9.61 24.79 29.16
C ASP A 125 -8.13 24.87 29.60
N GLN A 126 -7.29 23.87 29.27
CA GLN A 126 -5.89 23.78 29.72
C GLN A 126 -4.92 23.22 28.66
N SER A 127 -3.77 23.89 28.51
CA SER A 127 -2.64 23.43 27.67
C SER A 127 -2.04 22.10 28.17
N VAL A 128 -1.68 21.21 27.24
CA VAL A 128 -0.93 19.98 27.53
C VAL A 128 0.40 20.31 28.20
N LYS A 129 0.75 19.56 29.25
CA LYS A 129 2.06 19.69 29.88
C LYS A 129 3.03 18.76 29.17
N VAL A 130 4.03 19.33 28.51
CA VAL A 130 5.10 18.61 27.81
C VAL A 130 6.42 18.85 28.55
N ASP A 131 6.98 17.79 29.14
CA ASP A 131 8.27 17.81 29.82
C ASP A 131 9.34 17.13 28.95
N ARG A 132 10.57 17.67 28.94
CA ARG A 132 11.69 17.01 28.26
C ARG A 132 12.13 15.78 29.06
N ARG A 133 12.29 14.64 28.40
CA ARG A 133 12.82 13.42 29.04
C ARG A 133 14.29 13.63 29.49
N PRO A 134 14.76 12.90 30.53
CA PRO A 134 16.12 13.06 31.03
C PRO A 134 17.19 12.82 29.95
N SER A 135 18.21 13.69 29.92
CA SER A 135 19.40 13.53 29.08
C SER A 135 20.61 12.98 29.88
N PRO A 136 21.56 12.28 29.25
CA PRO A 136 21.58 11.88 27.84
C PRO A 136 20.58 10.76 27.55
N LEU A 137 19.88 10.89 26.42
CA LEU A 137 19.02 9.85 25.85
C LEU A 137 19.86 8.59 25.60
N ARG A 138 19.32 7.41 25.92
CA ARG A 138 20.05 6.16 25.79
C ARG A 138 19.18 5.01 25.31
N LEU A 139 18.85 5.05 24.02
CA LEU A 139 18.11 3.98 23.36
C LEU A 139 19.06 3.16 22.46
N LEU A 140 19.61 2.09 23.02
CA LEU A 140 20.62 1.26 22.36
C LEU A 140 20.05 -0.06 21.83
N PRO A 141 20.41 -0.49 20.61
CA PRO A 141 20.06 -1.80 20.12
C PRO A 141 20.92 -2.88 20.80
N ARG A 142 20.50 -4.15 20.72
CA ARG A 142 21.36 -5.27 21.12
C ARG A 142 22.63 -5.32 20.26
N ARG A 143 23.76 -5.66 20.87
CA ARG A 143 25.04 -5.85 20.16
C ARG A 143 24.94 -7.00 19.17
N PRO A 144 25.55 -6.90 17.98
CA PRO A 144 25.70 -8.05 17.09
C PRO A 144 26.53 -9.15 17.77
N ALA A 145 26.13 -10.40 17.62
CA ALA A 145 26.78 -11.55 18.28
C ALA A 145 28.19 -11.84 17.73
N ALA A 146 28.42 -11.55 16.45
CA ALA A 146 29.73 -11.53 15.80
C ALA A 146 29.80 -10.30 14.89
N PHE A 147 30.97 -9.64 14.86
CA PHE A 147 31.22 -8.45 14.04
C PHE A 147 32.70 -8.33 13.76
N VAL A 148 33.07 -8.27 12.47
CA VAL A 148 34.45 -8.26 11.97
C VAL A 148 34.57 -7.40 10.70
N ASP A 149 35.80 -7.00 10.36
CA ASP A 149 36.18 -6.30 9.12
C ASP A 149 35.39 -5.03 8.79
N ARG A 150 35.24 -4.12 9.76
CA ARG A 150 34.61 -2.80 9.57
C ARG A 150 35.32 -1.66 10.29
N ASP A 151 36.62 -1.81 10.56
CA ASP A 151 37.42 -0.76 11.20
C ASP A 151 37.58 0.48 10.30
N GLY A 152 37.59 0.29 8.97
CA GLY A 152 37.61 1.38 7.99
C GLY A 152 36.35 2.23 8.02
N GLU A 153 35.17 1.62 8.00
CA GLU A 153 33.87 2.28 8.13
C GLU A 153 33.69 2.91 9.51
N THR A 154 34.15 2.23 10.57
CA THR A 154 34.11 2.77 11.94
C THR A 154 35.02 3.98 12.10
N THR A 155 36.19 3.98 11.46
CA THR A 155 37.11 5.13 11.42
C THR A 155 36.53 6.26 10.57
N THR A 156 35.90 5.95 9.44
CA THR A 156 35.21 6.92 8.59
C THR A 156 34.05 7.59 9.33
N ALA A 157 33.24 6.81 10.07
CA ALA A 157 32.18 7.34 10.91
C ALA A 157 32.72 8.27 11.99
N ARG A 158 33.84 7.92 12.62
CA ARG A 158 34.50 8.77 13.62
C ARG A 158 34.97 10.11 13.04
N ALA A 159 35.52 10.10 11.83
CA ALA A 159 35.93 11.31 11.14
C ALA A 159 34.73 12.20 10.78
N VAL A 160 33.77 11.66 10.02
CA VAL A 160 32.61 12.43 9.50
C VAL A 160 31.75 13.01 10.63
N LEU A 161 31.45 12.22 11.67
CA LEU A 161 30.69 12.69 12.82
C LEU A 161 31.51 13.65 13.71
N GLY A 162 32.83 13.58 13.65
CA GLY A 162 33.76 14.52 14.29
C GLY A 162 33.81 15.88 13.60
N ASP A 163 33.65 15.88 12.27
CA ASP A 163 33.47 17.09 11.45
C ASP A 163 32.07 17.73 11.58
N GLY A 164 31.19 17.14 12.42
CA GLY A 164 29.83 17.61 12.66
C GLY A 164 28.79 17.17 11.63
N LEU A 165 29.20 16.45 10.58
CA LEU A 165 28.32 15.98 9.51
C LEU A 165 27.54 14.71 9.91
N SER A 166 26.38 14.53 9.31
CA SER A 166 25.66 13.26 9.32
C SER A 166 26.27 12.27 8.30
N LEU A 167 25.97 10.98 8.47
CA LEU A 167 26.53 9.90 7.69
C LEU A 167 25.44 8.95 7.19
N SER A 168 25.56 8.44 5.96
CA SER A 168 24.77 7.30 5.48
C SER A 168 25.67 6.17 5.00
N PHE A 169 25.29 4.93 5.33
CA PHE A 169 25.90 3.71 4.81
C PHE A 169 24.97 3.11 3.76
N THR A 170 25.53 2.91 2.56
CA THR A 170 24.82 2.35 1.40
C THR A 170 25.45 1.05 0.93
N GLY A 171 24.73 0.27 0.14
CA GLY A 171 25.22 -1.01 -0.38
C GLY A 171 24.14 -2.08 -0.48
N GLY A 172 24.48 -3.18 -1.13
CA GLY A 172 23.52 -4.26 -1.45
C GLY A 172 22.88 -4.93 -0.22
N PRO A 173 21.77 -5.66 -0.42
CA PRO A 173 21.17 -6.48 0.62
C PRO A 173 22.18 -7.46 1.23
N GLY A 174 22.14 -7.65 2.55
CA GLY A 174 23.02 -8.58 3.26
C GLY A 174 24.48 -8.14 3.47
N ILE A 175 24.88 -6.95 2.99
CA ILE A 175 26.27 -6.44 3.13
C ILE A 175 26.68 -6.11 4.58
N GLY A 176 25.70 -6.00 5.49
CA GLY A 176 25.91 -5.80 6.93
C GLY A 176 25.54 -4.41 7.47
N LYS A 177 24.83 -3.55 6.72
CA LYS A 177 24.47 -2.17 7.12
C LYS A 177 23.90 -2.08 8.55
N SER A 178 22.80 -2.79 8.83
CA SER A 178 22.17 -2.81 10.16
C SER A 178 23.05 -3.42 11.27
N SER A 179 23.98 -4.32 10.93
CA SER A 179 24.97 -4.84 11.90
C SER A 179 26.06 -3.81 12.20
N LEU A 180 26.46 -3.00 11.22
CA LEU A 180 27.35 -1.86 11.42
C LEU A 180 26.69 -0.77 12.26
N LEU A 181 25.45 -0.37 11.96
CA LEU A 181 24.69 0.58 12.80
C LEU A 181 24.59 0.09 14.25
N ARG A 182 24.19 -1.18 14.46
CA ARG A 182 24.14 -1.77 15.82
C ARG A 182 25.51 -1.86 16.50
N HIS A 183 26.60 -2.04 15.77
CA HIS A 183 27.96 -1.97 16.33
C HIS A 183 28.33 -0.54 16.74
N LEU A 184 28.14 0.43 15.82
CA LEU A 184 28.40 1.84 16.04
C LEU A 184 27.61 2.37 17.25
N ALA A 185 26.38 1.93 17.47
CA ALA A 185 25.60 2.32 18.63
C ALA A 185 26.32 2.11 19.99
N HIS A 186 27.26 1.17 20.08
CA HIS A 186 28.03 0.88 21.29
C HIS A 186 29.42 1.53 21.32
N GLN A 187 29.78 2.31 20.30
CA GLN A 187 31.07 2.99 20.20
C GLN A 187 31.09 4.32 20.96
N PRO A 188 32.14 4.62 21.77
CA PRO A 188 32.16 5.81 22.63
C PRO A 188 32.01 7.15 21.88
N PHE A 189 32.44 7.22 20.62
CA PHE A 189 32.45 8.45 19.83
C PHE A 189 31.10 8.76 19.13
N ILE A 190 30.17 7.81 19.13
CA ILE A 190 28.85 7.99 18.49
C ILE A 190 27.89 8.77 19.41
N GLY A 191 28.07 8.69 20.74
CA GLY A 191 27.26 9.49 21.68
C GLY A 191 27.53 10.99 21.55
N GLY A 192 26.47 11.77 21.26
CA GLY A 192 26.48 13.24 21.36
C GLY A 192 26.19 13.73 22.79
N SER A 193 26.10 15.05 23.00
CA SER A 193 25.92 15.61 24.35
C SER A 193 24.54 15.28 24.94
N GLY A 194 23.49 15.27 24.12
CA GLY A 194 22.16 14.78 24.50
C GLY A 194 21.96 13.27 24.33
N GLY A 195 22.98 12.51 23.91
CA GLY A 195 22.97 11.05 23.91
C GLY A 195 22.76 10.39 22.54
N ILE A 196 22.12 9.22 22.55
CA ILE A 196 22.02 8.31 21.40
C ILE A 196 20.68 7.56 21.36
N ALA A 197 20.15 7.38 20.14
CA ALA A 197 19.00 6.51 19.89
C ALA A 197 19.13 5.72 18.59
N HIS A 198 18.59 4.51 18.56
CA HIS A 198 18.49 3.66 17.37
C HIS A 198 17.03 3.35 17.05
N LEU A 199 16.59 3.74 15.85
CA LEU A 199 15.21 3.59 15.38
C LEU A 199 15.16 2.81 14.07
N SER A 200 14.12 1.98 13.92
CA SER A 200 13.81 1.27 12.68
C SER A 200 12.65 2.00 12.00
N VAL A 201 12.88 2.58 10.84
CA VAL A 201 11.93 3.53 10.18
C VAL A 201 11.35 3.01 8.87
N ARG A 202 11.54 1.71 8.60
CA ARG A 202 11.09 1.03 7.39
C ARG A 202 9.60 1.24 7.11
N GLY A 203 9.28 1.81 5.95
CA GLY A 203 7.91 1.99 5.47
C GLY A 203 7.06 3.00 6.24
N GLN A 204 7.67 3.82 7.11
CA GLN A 204 7.01 4.88 7.86
C GLN A 204 7.08 6.23 7.12
N PRO A 205 6.00 7.03 7.07
CA PRO A 205 6.03 8.41 6.58
C PRO A 205 6.91 9.32 7.46
N LEU A 206 7.50 10.38 6.87
CA LEU A 206 8.36 11.32 7.59
C LEU A 206 7.69 11.95 8.82
N ASP A 207 6.43 12.38 8.73
CA ASP A 207 5.67 12.94 9.86
C ASP A 207 5.57 11.97 11.06
N ASP A 208 5.46 10.67 10.79
CA ASP A 208 5.37 9.63 11.83
C ASP A 208 6.76 9.36 12.45
N VAL A 209 7.84 9.49 11.66
CA VAL A 209 9.23 9.45 12.15
C VAL A 209 9.53 10.67 13.03
N LEU A 210 9.16 11.88 12.60
CA LEU A 210 9.30 13.11 13.38
C LEU A 210 8.50 13.04 14.69
N HIS A 211 7.28 12.49 14.66
CA HIS A 211 6.51 12.28 15.89
C HIS A 211 7.16 11.22 16.81
N CYS A 212 7.74 10.15 16.25
CA CYS A 212 8.51 9.18 17.02
C CYS A 212 9.74 9.79 17.70
N LEU A 213 10.42 10.75 17.05
CA LEU A 213 11.50 11.53 17.66
C LEU A 213 11.01 12.43 18.80
N PHE A 214 9.80 12.98 18.68
CA PHE A 214 9.15 13.72 19.76
C PHE A 214 8.85 12.81 20.96
N ASP A 215 8.17 11.68 20.77
CA ASP A 215 7.81 10.71 21.83
C ASP A 215 9.05 10.22 22.62
N LEU A 216 10.18 10.15 21.92
CA LEU A 216 11.47 9.70 22.42
C LEU A 216 12.22 10.78 23.24
N CYS A 217 12.01 12.06 22.94
CA CYS A 217 12.70 13.19 23.59
C CYS A 217 11.83 13.89 24.65
N TYR A 218 10.51 13.72 24.58
CA TYR A 218 9.53 14.40 25.42
C TYR A 218 8.51 13.41 26.00
N GLU A 219 7.93 13.79 27.12
CA GLU A 219 6.82 13.10 27.76
C GLU A 219 5.69 14.11 27.96
N SER A 220 4.44 13.65 27.88
CA SER A 220 3.26 14.49 28.05
C SER A 220 2.35 13.89 29.11
N ASP A 221 1.59 14.75 29.81
CA ASP A 221 0.68 14.35 30.89
C ASP A 221 -0.55 13.54 30.40
N ARG A 222 -0.76 13.51 29.08
CA ARG A 222 -1.83 12.81 28.35
C ARG A 222 -1.37 12.56 26.91
N PRO A 223 -1.96 11.62 26.16
CA PRO A 223 -1.61 11.40 24.75
C PRO A 223 -1.69 12.70 23.94
N TYR A 224 -0.67 13.01 23.15
CA TYR A 224 -0.51 14.31 22.50
C TYR A 224 0.14 14.20 21.12
N LYS A 225 -0.51 14.81 20.12
CA LYS A 225 0.01 15.04 18.77
C LYS A 225 0.36 16.53 18.61
N PRO A 226 1.64 16.93 18.62
CA PRO A 226 2.00 18.29 18.26
C PRO A 226 1.74 18.54 16.77
N THR A 227 1.40 19.79 16.42
CA THR A 227 1.31 20.23 15.02
C THR A 227 2.70 20.27 14.38
N HIS A 228 2.78 20.36 13.05
CA HIS A 228 4.06 20.41 12.33
C HIS A 228 4.96 21.58 12.81
N GLY A 229 4.38 22.77 13.07
CA GLY A 229 5.11 23.90 13.65
C GLY A 229 5.59 23.67 15.08
N GLN A 230 4.79 23.01 15.93
CA GLN A 230 5.21 22.64 17.29
C GLN A 230 6.27 21.54 17.30
N LEU A 231 6.15 20.52 16.45
CA LEU A 231 7.18 19.51 16.26
C LEU A 231 8.53 20.16 15.91
N ARG A 232 8.53 21.15 14.99
CA ARG A 232 9.75 21.90 14.66
C ARG A 232 10.27 22.67 15.86
N HIS A 233 9.40 23.35 16.61
CA HIS A 233 9.77 24.06 17.83
C HIS A 233 10.41 23.16 18.90
N TYR A 234 9.87 21.97 19.12
CA TYR A 234 10.43 21.00 20.09
C TYR A 234 11.73 20.37 19.57
N LEU A 235 11.78 19.91 18.33
CA LEU A 235 12.89 19.11 17.80
C LEU A 235 14.12 19.95 17.37
N GLN A 236 13.96 21.22 16.98
CA GLN A 236 15.08 22.09 16.57
C GLN A 236 16.19 22.25 17.63
N SER A 237 15.90 21.96 18.90
CA SER A 237 16.82 22.11 20.05
C SER A 237 17.41 20.79 20.57
N ILE A 238 17.09 19.68 19.90
CA ILE A 238 17.57 18.35 20.29
C ILE A 238 18.94 18.09 19.63
N ASP A 239 20.00 18.05 20.44
CA ASP A 239 21.32 17.51 20.07
C ASP A 239 21.41 16.05 20.52
N CYS A 240 21.00 15.13 19.65
CA CYS A 240 21.16 13.68 19.84
C CYS A 240 21.85 13.07 18.61
N THR A 241 22.48 11.91 18.78
CA THR A 241 22.90 11.10 17.63
C THR A 241 21.88 9.99 17.36
N ILE A 242 21.24 10.05 16.19
CA ILE A 242 20.12 9.20 15.81
C ILE A 242 20.58 8.21 14.73
N LEU A 243 20.49 6.93 15.03
CA LEU A 243 20.77 5.85 14.09
C LEU A 243 19.44 5.42 13.46
N LEU A 244 19.31 5.57 12.14
CA LEU A 244 18.11 5.22 11.38
C LEU A 244 18.37 3.99 10.53
N ASP A 245 17.75 2.88 10.91
CA ASP A 245 17.83 1.58 10.25
C ASP A 245 16.69 1.44 9.21
N ASP A 246 17.05 0.99 8.00
CA ASP A 246 16.17 0.79 6.84
C ASP A 246 15.31 2.01 6.43
N LEU A 247 15.93 3.18 6.23
CA LEU A 247 15.23 4.34 5.69
C LEU A 247 14.96 4.17 4.17
N MET A 248 13.68 4.12 3.81
CA MET A 248 13.20 3.91 2.43
C MET A 248 12.85 5.22 1.68
N GLY A 249 13.04 6.38 2.33
CA GLY A 249 12.74 7.69 1.76
C GLY A 249 13.74 8.12 0.68
N GLY A 250 13.31 9.06 -0.16
CA GLY A 250 14.16 9.69 -1.17
C GLY A 250 15.17 10.69 -0.58
N PRO A 251 16.08 11.25 -1.39
CA PRO A 251 16.99 12.31 -0.94
C PRO A 251 16.23 13.53 -0.39
N ASP A 252 15.04 13.83 -0.92
CA ASP A 252 14.20 14.94 -0.46
C ASP A 252 13.64 14.69 0.95
N ASP A 253 13.21 13.47 1.28
CA ASP A 253 12.75 13.09 2.62
C ASP A 253 13.90 13.20 3.65
N VAL A 254 15.12 12.83 3.23
CA VAL A 254 16.33 12.95 4.06
C VAL A 254 16.73 14.40 4.26
N ALA A 255 16.68 15.22 3.22
CA ALA A 255 16.95 16.66 3.32
C ALA A 255 15.94 17.36 4.24
N ALA A 256 14.65 17.03 4.12
CA ALA A 256 13.59 17.54 4.99
C ALA A 256 13.80 17.11 6.45
N LEU A 257 14.21 15.87 6.71
CA LEU A 257 14.55 15.39 8.06
C LEU A 257 15.71 16.18 8.68
N LEU A 258 16.76 16.47 7.90
CA LEU A 258 17.95 17.22 8.34
C LEU A 258 17.61 18.69 8.64
N ASP A 259 16.81 19.34 7.79
CA ASP A 259 16.29 20.71 8.04
C ASP A 259 15.41 20.79 9.29
N PHE A 260 14.61 19.75 9.56
CA PHE A 260 13.67 19.74 10.67
C PHE A 260 14.34 19.53 12.04
N VAL A 261 15.46 18.81 12.08
CA VAL A 261 16.20 18.47 13.31
C VAL A 261 17.68 18.83 13.19
N PRO A 262 18.04 20.11 12.94
CA PRO A 262 19.37 20.52 12.46
C PRO A 262 20.50 20.40 13.48
N GLN A 263 20.18 20.16 14.76
CA GLN A 263 21.16 19.91 15.82
C GLN A 263 21.46 18.41 16.03
N CYS A 264 20.66 17.52 15.44
CA CYS A 264 20.92 16.07 15.50
C CYS A 264 21.93 15.64 14.43
N ARG A 265 22.81 14.71 14.81
CA ARG A 265 23.66 13.99 13.84
C ARG A 265 23.02 12.63 13.52
N PHE A 266 22.87 12.32 12.25
CA PHE A 266 22.25 11.07 11.81
C PHE A 266 23.29 10.07 11.32
N VAL A 267 23.04 8.78 11.60
CA VAL A 267 23.75 7.64 10.97
C VAL A 267 22.69 6.75 10.34
N ILE A 268 22.55 6.83 9.03
CA ILE A 268 21.45 6.24 8.27
C ILE A 268 21.93 4.98 7.55
N SER A 269 21.17 3.90 7.56
CA SER A 269 21.32 2.84 6.56
C SER A 269 20.26 2.98 5.47
N ALA A 270 20.70 2.98 4.21
CA ALA A 270 19.84 3.02 3.04
C ALA A 270 20.37 2.05 1.97
N ASP A 271 19.54 1.64 1.01
CA ASP A 271 20.02 0.84 -0.12
C ASP A 271 20.78 1.70 -1.13
N GLN A 272 20.25 2.89 -1.45
CA GLN A 272 20.88 3.89 -2.32
C GLN A 272 20.61 5.30 -1.77
N LEU A 273 21.66 6.07 -1.54
CA LEU A 273 21.61 7.47 -1.13
C LEU A 273 22.93 8.14 -1.50
N GLY A 274 22.87 9.36 -2.07
CA GLY A 274 24.06 10.15 -2.41
C GLY A 274 24.55 11.00 -1.24
N ASP A 275 25.61 11.78 -1.47
CA ASP A 275 25.94 12.92 -0.61
C ASP A 275 24.82 13.98 -0.73
N LEU A 276 24.45 14.61 0.39
CA LEU A 276 23.52 15.73 0.48
C LEU A 276 24.14 16.83 1.35
N ASP A 277 23.52 18.00 1.42
CA ASP A 277 23.98 19.02 2.37
C ASP A 277 23.87 18.49 3.81
N GLY A 278 24.92 18.70 4.61
CA GLY A 278 25.05 18.12 5.95
C GLY A 278 25.18 16.58 6.05
N LEU A 279 25.19 15.81 4.94
CA LEU A 279 25.20 14.34 4.94
C LEU A 279 26.21 13.75 3.95
N ARG A 280 27.11 12.88 4.42
CA ARG A 280 28.03 12.12 3.57
C ARG A 280 27.61 10.66 3.44
N SER A 281 27.66 10.11 2.22
CA SER A 281 27.36 8.71 1.91
C SER A 281 28.63 7.86 1.77
N VAL A 282 28.59 6.64 2.28
CA VAL A 282 29.67 5.66 2.24
C VAL A 282 29.14 4.32 1.72
N LEU A 283 29.62 3.92 0.55
CA LEU A 283 29.32 2.62 -0.03
C LEU A 283 30.11 1.50 0.67
N MET A 284 29.41 0.52 1.22
CA MET A 284 30.01 -0.66 1.86
C MET A 284 30.39 -1.73 0.83
N SER A 285 31.64 -2.21 0.90
CA SER A 285 32.09 -3.41 0.18
C SER A 285 31.76 -4.70 0.96
N GLY A 286 31.99 -5.86 0.35
CA GLY A 286 32.03 -7.13 1.09
C GLY A 286 33.24 -7.21 2.02
N LEU A 287 33.24 -8.23 2.89
CA LEU A 287 34.38 -8.56 3.75
C LEU A 287 35.56 -9.05 2.89
N SER A 288 36.77 -8.74 3.33
CA SER A 288 37.99 -9.35 2.80
C SER A 288 38.01 -10.86 3.08
N SER A 289 38.81 -11.62 2.31
CA SER A 289 38.81 -13.08 2.39
C SER A 289 39.23 -13.63 3.76
N GLU A 290 40.07 -12.93 4.52
CA GLU A 290 40.51 -13.37 5.85
C GLU A 290 39.33 -13.38 6.84
N PHE A 291 38.65 -12.25 7.01
CA PHE A 291 37.51 -12.14 7.91
C PHE A 291 36.24 -12.84 7.38
N ALA A 292 36.09 -12.98 6.06
CA ALA A 292 35.05 -13.83 5.47
C ALA A 292 35.19 -15.30 5.92
N ILE A 293 36.41 -15.81 5.97
CA ILE A 293 36.72 -17.16 6.49
C ILE A 293 36.46 -17.24 8.01
N GLU A 294 36.73 -16.17 8.75
CA GLU A 294 36.43 -16.09 10.19
C GLU A 294 34.92 -16.18 10.47
N VAL A 295 34.08 -15.36 9.78
CA VAL A 295 32.60 -15.44 9.88
C VAL A 295 32.12 -16.85 9.57
N PHE A 296 32.68 -17.47 8.52
CA PHE A 296 32.31 -18.81 8.09
C PHE A 296 32.65 -19.87 9.15
N ALA A 297 33.86 -19.84 9.71
CA ALA A 297 34.30 -20.76 10.76
C ALA A 297 33.51 -20.58 12.08
N ASN A 298 33.24 -19.33 12.46
CA ASN A 298 32.45 -19.01 13.65
C ASN A 298 31.00 -19.51 13.52
N THR A 299 30.39 -19.38 12.34
CA THR A 299 29.02 -19.88 12.07
C THR A 299 28.95 -21.41 12.05
N LEU A 300 30.01 -22.09 11.59
CA LEU A 300 30.17 -23.54 11.69
C LEU A 300 30.42 -24.05 13.13
N GLY A 301 30.78 -23.18 14.07
CA GLY A 301 31.14 -23.55 15.44
C GLY A 301 32.44 -24.35 15.56
N ARG A 302 33.30 -24.37 14.53
CA ARG A 302 34.57 -25.11 14.52
C ARG A 302 35.63 -24.47 13.64
N SER A 303 36.90 -24.79 13.92
CA SER A 303 38.01 -24.42 13.06
C SER A 303 38.00 -25.19 11.72
N LEU A 304 38.49 -24.53 10.67
CA LEU A 304 38.64 -25.10 9.34
C LEU A 304 40.02 -25.71 9.12
N GLY A 305 40.07 -26.88 8.50
CA GLY A 305 41.29 -27.51 8.00
C GLY A 305 41.89 -26.79 6.78
N ALA A 306 43.08 -27.20 6.33
CA ALA A 306 43.79 -26.53 5.23
C ALA A 306 43.05 -26.58 3.88
N GLN A 307 42.44 -27.72 3.53
CA GLN A 307 41.60 -27.87 2.34
C GLN A 307 40.32 -27.03 2.45
N GLU A 308 39.67 -27.07 3.62
CA GLU A 308 38.45 -26.32 3.91
C GLU A 308 38.67 -24.80 3.82
N ARG A 309 39.82 -24.29 4.30
CA ARG A 309 40.18 -22.88 4.13
C ARG A 309 40.27 -22.47 2.66
N LEU A 310 40.88 -23.29 1.80
CA LEU A 310 40.95 -23.00 0.36
C LEU A 310 39.56 -22.93 -0.29
N ALA A 311 38.65 -23.85 0.09
CA ALA A 311 37.27 -23.82 -0.37
C ALA A 311 36.50 -22.60 0.17
N ALA A 312 36.68 -22.24 1.44
CA ALA A 312 36.10 -21.04 2.04
C ALA A 312 36.65 -19.74 1.39
N THR A 313 37.94 -19.68 1.01
CA THR A 313 38.50 -18.57 0.22
C THR A 313 37.82 -18.46 -1.15
N ALA A 314 37.65 -19.58 -1.85
CA ALA A 314 37.00 -19.60 -3.16
C ALA A 314 35.52 -19.17 -3.06
N LEU A 315 34.80 -19.66 -2.05
CA LEU A 315 33.43 -19.24 -1.72
C LEU A 315 33.35 -17.74 -1.43
N SER A 316 34.24 -17.21 -0.56
CA SER A 316 34.32 -15.78 -0.24
C SER A 316 34.45 -14.91 -1.48
N THR A 317 35.35 -15.28 -2.40
CA THR A 317 35.51 -14.60 -3.69
C THR A 317 34.24 -14.70 -4.54
N ALA A 318 33.61 -15.89 -4.60
CA ALA A 318 32.42 -16.13 -5.41
C ALA A 318 31.19 -15.34 -4.93
N VAL A 319 31.01 -15.15 -3.61
CA VAL A 319 29.95 -14.31 -3.02
C VAL A 319 30.39 -12.86 -2.80
N SER A 320 31.53 -12.44 -3.35
CA SER A 320 32.10 -11.09 -3.19
C SER A 320 32.19 -10.62 -1.72
N GLY A 321 32.43 -11.55 -0.79
CA GLY A 321 32.55 -11.26 0.63
C GLY A 321 31.26 -10.85 1.37
N VAL A 322 30.07 -11.04 0.78
CA VAL A 322 28.79 -10.67 1.42
C VAL A 322 28.58 -11.48 2.72
N PRO A 323 28.51 -10.84 3.91
CA PRO A 323 28.44 -11.54 5.20
C PRO A 323 27.24 -12.50 5.30
N LEU A 324 26.07 -12.06 4.84
CA LEU A 324 24.84 -12.85 4.92
C LEU A 324 24.96 -14.17 4.16
N SER A 325 25.48 -14.13 2.92
CA SER A 325 25.66 -15.32 2.09
C SER A 325 26.67 -16.30 2.70
N LEU A 326 27.70 -15.79 3.39
CA LEU A 326 28.67 -16.62 4.12
C LEU A 326 28.03 -17.32 5.32
N VAL A 327 27.21 -16.61 6.11
CA VAL A 327 26.48 -17.19 7.25
C VAL A 327 25.51 -18.27 6.80
N GLN A 328 24.69 -18.01 5.78
CA GLN A 328 23.74 -18.98 5.22
C GLN A 328 24.48 -20.23 4.71
N THR A 329 25.51 -20.04 3.88
CA THR A 329 26.29 -21.17 3.35
C THR A 329 26.98 -21.98 4.46
N ALA A 330 27.48 -21.32 5.52
CA ALA A 330 28.06 -22.00 6.67
C ALA A 330 27.00 -22.83 7.43
N ALA A 331 25.77 -22.32 7.55
CA ALA A 331 24.66 -23.05 8.14
C ALA A 331 24.26 -24.27 7.28
N ALA A 332 24.21 -24.15 5.94
CA ALA A 332 23.98 -25.30 5.06
C ALA A 332 25.04 -26.41 5.23
N VAL A 333 26.32 -26.02 5.40
CA VAL A 333 27.42 -26.97 5.64
C VAL A 333 27.34 -27.57 7.04
N ARG A 334 27.01 -26.78 8.06
CA ARG A 334 26.76 -27.24 9.45
C ARG A 334 25.64 -28.28 9.50
N ASP A 335 24.55 -28.01 8.80
CA ASP A 335 23.33 -28.82 8.80
C ASP A 335 23.41 -30.00 7.81
N GLY A 336 24.56 -30.20 7.15
CA GLY A 336 24.85 -31.33 6.28
C GLY A 336 24.12 -31.31 4.93
N LEU A 337 23.59 -30.15 4.52
CA LEU A 337 22.84 -29.97 3.27
C LEU A 337 23.74 -29.88 2.03
N VAL A 338 24.98 -29.42 2.23
CA VAL A 338 26.01 -29.27 1.18
C VAL A 338 27.39 -29.47 1.80
N THR A 339 28.37 -29.99 1.05
CA THR A 339 29.78 -29.96 1.49
C THR A 339 30.41 -28.60 1.17
N LEU A 340 31.49 -28.26 1.87
CA LEU A 340 32.16 -26.97 1.67
C LEU A 340 32.77 -26.85 0.27
N GLU A 341 33.27 -27.96 -0.28
CA GLU A 341 33.78 -28.03 -1.64
C GLU A 341 32.67 -27.87 -2.69
N GLU A 342 31.49 -28.43 -2.47
CA GLU A 342 30.32 -28.24 -3.34
C GLU A 342 29.87 -26.78 -3.32
N ALA A 343 29.71 -26.17 -2.14
CA ALA A 343 29.29 -24.78 -1.98
C ALA A 343 30.25 -23.78 -2.66
N ALA A 344 31.56 -24.03 -2.57
CA ALA A 344 32.59 -23.21 -3.22
C ALA A 344 32.57 -23.33 -4.76
N MET A 345 32.05 -24.43 -5.32
CA MET A 345 32.00 -24.68 -6.77
C MET A 345 30.71 -24.23 -7.44
N THR A 346 29.58 -24.19 -6.73
CA THR A 346 28.26 -23.99 -7.34
C THR A 346 27.78 -22.54 -7.36
N THR A 347 28.39 -21.65 -6.55
CA THR A 347 27.75 -20.47 -5.95
C THR A 347 26.47 -20.85 -5.18
N PRO A 348 26.26 -20.36 -3.94
CA PRO A 348 25.08 -20.74 -3.16
C PRO A 348 23.82 -20.06 -3.70
N GLU A 349 23.19 -20.67 -4.71
CA GLU A 349 21.79 -20.42 -4.97
C GLU A 349 20.98 -21.00 -3.80
N LEU A 350 20.46 -20.12 -2.93
CA LEU A 350 19.86 -20.37 -1.61
C LEU A 350 18.67 -21.37 -1.56
N TRP A 351 18.19 -21.86 -2.70
CA TRP A 351 17.00 -22.70 -2.85
C TRP A 351 17.02 -24.01 -2.04
N ASN A 352 18.20 -24.55 -1.72
CA ASN A 352 18.32 -25.86 -1.05
C ASN A 352 18.08 -25.79 0.46
N GLU A 353 18.41 -24.68 1.13
CA GLU A 353 18.28 -24.57 2.58
C GLU A 353 16.81 -24.50 3.01
N VAL A 354 16.07 -23.54 2.44
CA VAL A 354 14.66 -23.28 2.78
C VAL A 354 13.76 -24.46 2.40
N ALA A 355 14.08 -25.16 1.30
CA ALA A 355 13.37 -26.36 0.89
C ALA A 355 13.67 -27.61 1.76
N ALA A 356 14.81 -27.63 2.45
CA ALA A 356 15.21 -28.72 3.34
C ALA A 356 14.70 -28.57 4.78
N ARG A 357 14.30 -27.35 5.20
CA ARG A 357 13.69 -27.10 6.52
C ARG A 357 12.38 -27.87 6.71
N ASP A 358 12.07 -28.19 7.96
CA ASP A 358 10.85 -28.92 8.31
C ASP A 358 9.57 -28.07 8.10
N GLU A 359 8.40 -28.68 8.26
CA GLU A 359 7.13 -27.99 8.00
C GLU A 359 6.87 -26.80 8.96
N PRO A 360 7.10 -26.89 10.28
CA PRO A 360 7.04 -25.72 11.17
C PRO A 360 7.95 -24.56 10.75
N ASP A 361 9.22 -24.81 10.42
CA ASP A 361 10.16 -23.76 10.03
C ASP A 361 9.75 -23.10 8.71
N ARG A 362 9.33 -23.90 7.72
CA ARG A 362 8.80 -23.37 6.45
C ARG A 362 7.53 -22.55 6.65
N ARG A 363 6.69 -22.87 7.64
CA ARG A 363 5.53 -22.04 8.01
C ARG A 363 5.95 -20.73 8.68
N LEU A 364 6.90 -20.74 9.60
CA LEU A 364 7.44 -19.51 10.22
C LEU A 364 8.03 -18.58 9.16
N LEU A 365 8.87 -19.10 8.26
CA LEU A 365 9.44 -18.34 7.15
C LEU A 365 8.36 -17.82 6.19
N ALA A 366 7.34 -18.61 5.87
CA ALA A 366 6.23 -18.17 5.02
C ALA A 366 5.32 -17.12 5.70
N THR A 367 5.13 -17.18 7.02
CA THR A 367 4.40 -16.17 7.80
C THR A 367 5.18 -14.86 7.88
N LEU A 368 6.49 -14.90 8.10
CA LEU A 368 7.35 -13.71 7.98
C LEU A 368 7.31 -13.13 6.56
N ALA A 369 7.41 -13.97 5.53
CA ALA A 369 7.33 -13.56 4.13
C ALA A 369 5.93 -13.07 3.68
N ALA A 370 4.90 -13.33 4.48
CA ALA A 370 3.58 -12.74 4.26
C ALA A 370 3.55 -11.24 4.61
N LEU A 371 4.39 -10.83 5.58
CA LEU A 371 4.51 -9.49 6.16
C LEU A 371 5.99 -8.99 6.13
N PRO A 372 6.63 -8.93 4.94
CA PRO A 372 8.07 -8.68 4.83
C PRO A 372 8.50 -7.29 5.33
N ALA A 373 7.59 -6.31 5.44
CA ALA A 373 7.94 -4.99 5.94
C ALA A 373 8.06 -4.93 7.48
N LEU A 374 7.74 -6.00 8.21
CA LEU A 374 7.52 -5.97 9.66
C LEU A 374 8.40 -6.94 10.45
N ARG A 375 8.81 -6.49 11.64
CA ARG A 375 9.60 -7.26 12.61
C ARG A 375 8.67 -7.88 13.64
N LEU A 376 8.25 -9.13 13.42
CA LEU A 376 7.21 -9.79 14.18
C LEU A 376 7.74 -10.38 15.51
N SER A 377 6.98 -10.26 16.61
CA SER A 377 7.32 -10.89 17.89
C SER A 377 7.22 -12.42 17.81
N ALA A 378 7.91 -13.13 18.71
CA ALA A 378 7.79 -14.58 18.79
C ALA A 378 6.36 -15.04 19.18
N GLU A 379 5.62 -14.25 19.98
CA GLU A 379 4.23 -14.56 20.29
C GLU A 379 3.29 -14.36 19.08
N ASP A 380 3.37 -13.23 18.38
CA ASP A 380 2.48 -13.00 17.24
C ASP A 380 2.82 -13.97 16.09
N LEU A 381 4.09 -14.39 15.93
CA LEU A 381 4.46 -15.49 15.04
C LEU A 381 3.85 -16.83 15.48
N ARG A 382 3.85 -17.15 16.78
CA ARG A 382 3.19 -18.35 17.34
C ARG A 382 1.68 -18.33 17.04
N LEU A 383 1.03 -17.18 17.21
CA LEU A 383 -0.40 -17.00 16.94
C LEU A 383 -0.74 -17.04 15.44
N ALA A 384 0.06 -16.41 14.59
CA ALA A 384 -0.19 -16.27 13.15
C ALA A 384 0.34 -17.42 12.27
N SER A 385 1.18 -18.31 12.81
CA SER A 385 1.67 -19.52 12.12
C SER A 385 1.11 -20.83 12.71
N GLY A 386 0.59 -20.80 13.94
CA GLY A 386 0.14 -21.99 14.68
C GLY A 386 1.29 -22.92 15.11
N VAL A 387 2.55 -22.50 15.03
CA VAL A 387 3.72 -23.25 15.52
C VAL A 387 3.87 -23.04 17.02
N ALA A 388 4.16 -24.10 17.78
CA ALA A 388 4.28 -24.05 19.24
C ALA A 388 5.69 -23.64 19.72
N ASP A 389 6.73 -24.32 19.23
CA ASP A 389 8.13 -24.14 19.66
C ASP A 389 8.84 -22.93 19.01
N THR A 390 8.09 -21.86 18.80
CA THR A 390 8.46 -20.73 17.94
C THR A 390 9.77 -20.05 18.35
N VAL A 391 10.00 -19.82 19.64
CA VAL A 391 11.24 -19.16 20.13
C VAL A 391 12.50 -19.95 19.79
N ALA A 392 12.50 -21.27 20.04
CA ALA A 392 13.66 -22.12 19.77
C ALA A 392 13.95 -22.21 18.27
N ARG A 393 12.90 -22.33 17.45
CA ARG A 393 13.01 -22.39 15.99
C ARG A 393 13.47 -21.08 15.38
N LEU A 394 12.96 -19.95 15.85
CA LEU A 394 13.43 -18.63 15.40
C LEU A 394 14.90 -18.39 15.79
N SER A 395 15.36 -18.91 16.93
CA SER A 395 16.78 -18.87 17.29
C SER A 395 17.66 -19.66 16.31
N ASP A 396 17.22 -20.85 15.84
CA ASP A 396 17.96 -21.65 14.86
C ASP A 396 17.92 -21.02 13.45
N LEU A 397 16.76 -20.51 13.03
CA LEU A 397 16.60 -19.79 11.76
C LEU A 397 17.44 -18.50 11.74
N ALA A 398 17.58 -17.81 12.88
CA ALA A 398 18.45 -16.65 13.02
C ALA A 398 19.94 -17.03 13.01
N ALA A 399 20.33 -18.09 13.73
CA ALA A 399 21.69 -18.64 13.69
C ALA A 399 22.06 -19.20 12.31
N SER A 400 21.07 -19.42 11.44
CA SER A 400 21.25 -19.87 10.05
C SER A 400 21.17 -18.73 9.03
N GLY A 401 21.00 -17.47 9.47
CA GLY A 401 20.91 -16.31 8.57
C GLY A 401 19.66 -16.29 7.68
N LEU A 402 18.61 -17.04 8.02
CA LEU A 402 17.33 -17.04 7.30
C LEU A 402 16.35 -15.99 7.87
N VAL A 403 16.55 -15.62 9.14
CA VAL A 403 15.76 -14.63 9.89
C VAL A 403 16.71 -13.62 10.55
N GLN A 404 16.38 -12.33 10.48
CA GLN A 404 17.09 -11.27 11.19
C GLN A 404 16.41 -11.00 12.53
N VAL A 405 17.20 -10.82 13.58
CA VAL A 405 16.74 -10.46 14.94
C VAL A 405 17.16 -9.03 15.26
N ALA A 406 16.19 -8.22 15.68
CA ALA A 406 16.36 -6.85 16.16
C ALA A 406 15.32 -6.58 17.28
N PRO A 407 15.44 -5.49 18.04
CA PRO A 407 14.36 -5.11 18.96
C PRO A 407 13.04 -4.95 18.20
N ALA A 408 11.95 -5.50 18.75
CA ALA A 408 10.60 -5.28 18.25
C ALA A 408 10.20 -3.80 18.42
N PRO A 409 9.11 -3.31 17.77
CA PRO A 409 8.70 -1.91 17.86
C PRO A 409 8.42 -1.39 19.28
N ASN A 410 8.01 -2.27 20.21
CA ASN A 410 7.84 -1.96 21.63
C ASN A 410 9.15 -2.00 22.44
N GLN A 411 10.26 -2.49 21.84
CA GLN A 411 11.62 -2.56 22.39
C GLN A 411 11.80 -3.43 23.65
N GLU A 412 10.73 -4.02 24.18
CA GLU A 412 10.74 -4.99 25.28
C GLU A 412 11.05 -6.42 24.79
N GLU A 413 10.72 -6.75 23.54
CA GLU A 413 10.87 -8.09 22.97
C GLU A 413 11.80 -8.16 21.74
N ASP A 414 12.18 -9.38 21.36
CA ASP A 414 12.85 -9.65 20.08
C ASP A 414 11.84 -9.69 18.93
N GLY A 415 12.09 -8.84 17.92
CA GLY A 415 11.39 -8.82 16.65
C GLY A 415 12.18 -9.57 15.59
N TYR A 416 11.47 -10.38 14.81
CA TYR A 416 12.01 -11.29 13.80
C TYR A 416 11.52 -10.89 12.42
N GLU A 417 12.43 -10.92 11.45
CA GLU A 417 12.16 -10.55 10.05
C GLU A 417 12.74 -11.60 9.12
N VAL A 418 12.04 -11.96 8.04
CA VAL A 418 12.64 -12.84 7.02
C VAL A 418 13.64 -12.06 6.18
N VAL A 419 14.81 -12.64 5.97
CA VAL A 419 15.87 -12.03 5.16
C VAL A 419 15.42 -11.89 3.69
N SER A 420 15.69 -10.76 3.05
CA SER A 420 15.16 -10.43 1.71
C SER A 420 15.42 -11.51 0.65
N GLY A 421 16.63 -12.09 0.61
CA GLY A 421 16.96 -13.18 -0.32
C GLY A 421 16.20 -14.49 -0.08
N VAL A 422 15.63 -14.69 1.11
CA VAL A 422 14.77 -15.83 1.42
C VAL A 422 13.36 -15.63 0.83
N LEU A 423 12.88 -14.40 0.67
CA LEU A 423 11.56 -14.10 0.08
C LEU A 423 11.43 -14.68 -1.33
N GLU A 424 12.44 -14.47 -2.17
CA GLU A 424 12.49 -14.99 -3.55
C GLU A 424 12.56 -16.52 -3.58
N SER A 425 13.14 -17.14 -2.53
CA SER A 425 13.34 -18.59 -2.42
C SER A 425 12.10 -19.38 -1.96
N LEU A 426 11.14 -18.72 -1.32
CA LEU A 426 9.98 -19.38 -0.74
C LEU A 426 8.94 -19.75 -1.81
N PRO A 427 8.33 -20.95 -1.77
CA PRO A 427 7.29 -21.31 -2.72
C PRO A 427 6.12 -20.32 -2.66
N ALA A 428 5.81 -19.65 -3.77
CA ALA A 428 4.77 -18.62 -3.83
C ALA A 428 3.39 -19.11 -3.31
N VAL A 429 3.09 -20.40 -3.48
CA VAL A 429 1.87 -21.03 -2.93
C VAL A 429 1.86 -21.03 -1.40
N ALA A 430 3.01 -21.28 -0.76
CA ALA A 430 3.14 -21.28 0.69
C ALA A 430 3.03 -19.85 1.27
N VAL A 431 3.71 -18.87 0.66
CA VAL A 431 3.60 -17.45 1.06
C VAL A 431 2.17 -16.94 0.86
N THR A 432 1.50 -17.31 -0.24
CA THR A 432 0.09 -16.95 -0.49
C THR A 432 -0.86 -17.59 0.52
N ALA A 433 -0.58 -18.83 0.96
CA ALA A 433 -1.36 -19.51 1.99
C ALA A 433 -1.15 -18.88 3.37
N ALA A 434 0.10 -18.54 3.73
CA ALA A 434 0.42 -17.84 4.96
C ALA A 434 -0.21 -16.45 4.98
N ARG A 435 -0.05 -15.64 3.92
CA ARG A 435 -0.69 -14.32 3.80
C ARG A 435 -2.21 -14.38 3.87
N ARG A 436 -2.83 -15.47 3.40
CA ARG A 436 -4.26 -15.73 3.63
C ARG A 436 -4.54 -15.92 5.12
N HIS A 437 -3.85 -16.85 5.78
CA HIS A 437 -4.07 -17.15 7.20
C HIS A 437 -3.86 -15.93 8.11
N VAL A 438 -2.78 -15.17 7.89
CA VAL A 438 -2.47 -13.93 8.63
C VAL A 438 -3.57 -12.88 8.43
N ARG A 439 -4.02 -12.68 7.18
CA ARG A 439 -5.13 -11.73 6.91
C ARG A 439 -6.42 -12.16 7.57
N ASP A 440 -6.78 -13.44 7.46
CA ASP A 440 -8.02 -13.97 8.02
C ASP A 440 -8.00 -13.86 9.57
N TYR A 441 -6.84 -14.08 10.20
CA TYR A 441 -6.60 -13.80 11.63
C TYR A 441 -6.76 -12.30 11.98
N LEU A 442 -6.15 -11.39 11.21
CA LEU A 442 -6.22 -9.96 11.47
C LEU A 442 -7.60 -9.36 11.21
N ILE A 443 -8.35 -9.87 10.22
CA ILE A 443 -9.77 -9.51 10.03
C ILE A 443 -10.59 -9.95 11.24
N ALA A 444 -10.39 -11.17 11.74
CA ALA A 444 -11.06 -11.67 12.93
C ALA A 444 -10.63 -10.96 14.23
N TRP A 445 -9.47 -10.29 14.24
CA TRP A 445 -9.04 -9.38 15.32
C TRP A 445 -9.70 -8.00 15.18
N ALA A 446 -9.65 -7.40 13.99
CA ALA A 446 -10.27 -6.11 13.66
C ALA A 446 -11.77 -6.08 13.95
N GLN A 447 -12.49 -7.15 13.58
CA GLN A 447 -13.93 -7.31 13.83
C GLN A 447 -14.30 -7.30 15.33
N ARG A 448 -13.35 -7.57 16.24
CA ARG A 448 -13.58 -7.52 17.69
C ARG A 448 -13.44 -6.11 18.30
N ARG A 449 -13.08 -5.08 17.51
CA ARG A 449 -12.81 -3.70 17.96
C ARG A 449 -12.01 -3.63 19.27
N PRO A 450 -10.75 -4.10 19.27
CA PRO A 450 -9.91 -4.12 20.46
C PRO A 450 -9.55 -2.69 20.90
N ARG A 451 -9.97 -2.30 22.10
CA ARG A 451 -9.78 -0.94 22.68
C ARG A 451 -8.38 -0.70 23.27
N ASP A 452 -7.35 -1.35 22.73
CA ASP A 452 -5.97 -1.19 23.23
C ASP A 452 -5.26 -0.11 22.40
N PRO A 453 -4.93 1.06 22.98
CA PRO A 453 -4.30 2.16 22.27
C PRO A 453 -2.82 1.91 21.97
N THR A 454 -2.22 0.87 22.55
CA THR A 454 -0.82 0.53 22.32
C THR A 454 -0.64 0.11 20.86
N PRO A 455 0.32 0.68 20.09
CA PRO A 455 0.55 0.31 18.69
C PRO A 455 1.17 -1.09 18.59
N THR A 456 0.33 -2.11 18.79
CA THR A 456 0.70 -3.51 18.67
C THR A 456 1.14 -3.81 17.25
N LEU A 457 1.98 -4.83 17.12
CA LEU A 457 2.40 -5.38 15.84
C LEU A 457 1.23 -5.68 14.88
N ARG A 458 0.05 -6.01 15.44
CA ARG A 458 -1.19 -6.28 14.70
C ARG A 458 -1.72 -5.05 13.97
N VAL A 459 -1.53 -3.85 14.50
CA VAL A 459 -1.87 -2.59 13.83
C VAL A 459 -0.98 -2.41 12.60
N GLN A 460 0.34 -2.60 12.76
CA GLN A 460 1.29 -2.49 11.66
C GLN A 460 1.03 -3.55 10.58
N ALA A 461 0.77 -4.79 10.97
CA ALA A 461 0.41 -5.88 10.07
C ALA A 461 -0.95 -5.66 9.39
N GLY A 462 -1.89 -5.02 10.08
CA GLY A 462 -3.16 -4.57 9.52
C GLY A 462 -2.95 -3.52 8.42
N VAL A 463 -2.06 -2.55 8.63
CA VAL A 463 -1.68 -1.53 7.62
C VAL A 463 -0.98 -2.15 6.40
N GLU A 464 -0.05 -3.08 6.60
CA GLU A 464 0.63 -3.74 5.48
C GLU A 464 -0.37 -4.58 4.63
N LEU A 465 -1.22 -5.38 5.28
CA LEU A 465 -2.24 -6.15 4.58
C LEU A 465 -3.38 -5.30 4.02
N LEU A 466 -3.65 -4.12 4.58
CA LEU A 466 -4.58 -3.14 4.03
C LEU A 466 -4.10 -2.68 2.65
N ARG A 467 -2.84 -2.21 2.55
CA ARG A 467 -2.22 -1.82 1.28
C ARG A 467 -2.22 -2.99 0.28
N ALA A 468 -1.75 -4.17 0.69
CA ALA A 468 -1.71 -5.37 -0.15
C ALA A 468 -3.12 -5.87 -0.58
N SER A 469 -4.15 -5.66 0.24
CA SER A 469 -5.53 -6.02 -0.11
C SER A 469 -6.13 -5.03 -1.11
N ALA A 470 -5.81 -3.74 -1.01
CA ALA A 470 -6.20 -2.72 -1.98
C ALA A 470 -5.54 -2.94 -3.36
N GLU A 471 -4.24 -3.20 -3.40
CA GLU A 471 -3.51 -3.58 -4.62
C GLU A 471 -4.13 -4.82 -5.30
N ALA A 472 -4.52 -5.82 -4.50
CA ALA A 472 -5.20 -7.03 -4.96
C ALA A 472 -6.71 -6.84 -5.25
N ARG A 473 -7.25 -5.61 -5.15
CA ARG A 473 -8.68 -5.26 -5.30
C ARG A 473 -9.63 -6.07 -4.41
N ARG A 474 -9.16 -6.49 -3.23
CA ARG A 474 -9.92 -7.19 -2.18
C ARG A 474 -10.59 -6.15 -1.27
N TRP A 475 -11.49 -5.36 -1.83
CA TRP A 475 -12.03 -4.16 -1.17
C TRP A 475 -12.77 -4.45 0.15
N SER A 476 -13.45 -5.60 0.27
CA SER A 476 -14.06 -6.06 1.53
C SER A 476 -13.04 -6.22 2.67
N ASP A 477 -11.89 -6.78 2.34
CA ASP A 477 -10.83 -7.10 3.29
C ASP A 477 -10.06 -5.83 3.65
N ALA A 478 -9.81 -4.98 2.65
CA ALA A 478 -9.24 -3.64 2.86
C ALA A 478 -10.13 -2.81 3.80
N LEU A 479 -11.45 -2.76 3.57
CA LEU A 479 -12.36 -2.04 4.46
C LEU A 479 -12.38 -2.62 5.89
N ALA A 480 -12.37 -3.95 6.03
CA ALA A 480 -12.33 -4.60 7.34
C ALA A 480 -11.03 -4.32 8.11
N LEU A 481 -9.88 -4.34 7.42
CA LEU A 481 -8.58 -4.04 8.01
C LEU A 481 -8.45 -2.54 8.36
N ALA A 482 -8.89 -1.64 7.48
CA ALA A 482 -8.86 -0.19 7.73
C ALA A 482 -9.62 0.18 9.00
N ARG A 483 -10.87 -0.28 9.13
CA ARG A 483 -11.70 -0.10 10.35
C ARG A 483 -11.05 -0.71 11.61
N GLY A 484 -10.17 -1.70 11.46
CA GLY A 484 -9.45 -2.34 12.58
C GLY A 484 -8.20 -1.59 13.03
N VAL A 485 -7.61 -0.75 12.18
CA VAL A 485 -6.39 0.03 12.50
C VAL A 485 -6.65 1.52 12.73
N ASP A 486 -7.78 2.05 12.22
CA ASP A 486 -8.23 3.44 12.32
C ASP A 486 -7.98 4.06 13.71
N GLU A 487 -8.61 3.50 14.74
CA GLU A 487 -8.55 3.96 16.11
C GLU A 487 -7.12 3.97 16.68
N ALA A 488 -6.38 2.86 16.55
CA ALA A 488 -5.03 2.75 17.09
C ALA A 488 -4.03 3.70 16.40
N LEU A 489 -4.20 3.98 15.10
CA LEU A 489 -3.36 4.93 14.37
C LEU A 489 -3.65 6.39 14.78
N ALA A 490 -4.92 6.72 15.02
CA ALA A 490 -5.32 8.04 15.50
C ALA A 490 -4.72 8.33 16.90
N LEU A 491 -4.79 7.35 17.82
CA LEU A 491 -4.35 7.49 19.21
C LEU A 491 -2.84 7.41 19.42
N SER A 492 -2.14 6.63 18.60
CA SER A 492 -0.67 6.57 18.61
C SER A 492 -0.03 7.77 17.89
N GLY A 493 -0.84 8.73 17.45
CA GLY A 493 -0.40 9.93 16.74
C GLY A 493 0.25 9.66 15.37
N ARG A 494 0.19 8.42 14.87
CA ARG A 494 0.79 7.98 13.58
C ARG A 494 -0.08 8.43 12.40
N TRP A 495 -0.27 9.74 12.31
CA TRP A 495 -1.25 10.41 11.47
C TRP A 495 -0.89 10.48 9.99
N GLY A 496 0.36 10.23 9.62
CA GLY A 496 0.75 9.96 8.23
C GLY A 496 0.24 8.58 7.79
N THR A 497 0.49 7.56 8.61
CA THR A 497 -0.03 6.21 8.38
C THR A 497 -1.57 6.16 8.47
N TRP A 498 -2.17 6.93 9.38
CA TRP A 498 -3.63 7.08 9.49
C TRP A 498 -4.25 7.66 8.21
N LEU A 499 -3.67 8.74 7.65
CA LEU A 499 -4.10 9.33 6.37
C LEU A 499 -4.11 8.30 5.25
N GLN A 500 -3.05 7.49 5.14
CA GLN A 500 -2.96 6.43 4.14
C GLN A 500 -4.03 5.36 4.35
N ALA A 501 -4.27 4.93 5.59
CA ALA A 501 -5.28 3.94 5.92
C ALA A 501 -6.70 4.43 5.58
N LEU A 502 -7.04 5.67 5.95
CA LEU A 502 -8.32 6.31 5.62
C LEU A 502 -8.50 6.55 4.11
N SER A 503 -7.43 6.88 3.38
CA SER A 503 -7.48 7.05 1.92
C SER A 503 -7.79 5.74 1.19
N VAL A 504 -7.20 4.63 1.67
CA VAL A 504 -7.57 3.28 1.20
C VAL A 504 -8.99 2.92 1.62
N GLN A 505 -9.43 3.29 2.84
CA GLN A 505 -10.80 3.06 3.30
C GLN A 505 -11.83 3.74 2.41
N LEU A 506 -11.63 5.02 2.08
CA LEU A 506 -12.48 5.82 1.20
C LEU A 506 -12.55 5.23 -0.21
N THR A 507 -11.43 4.70 -0.71
CA THR A 507 -11.40 4.03 -2.01
C THR A 507 -12.14 2.69 -1.95
N ALA A 508 -11.92 1.89 -0.91
CA ALA A 508 -12.57 0.59 -0.73
C ALA A 508 -14.08 0.71 -0.55
N SER A 509 -14.57 1.69 0.23
CA SER A 509 -16.00 1.97 0.39
C SER A 509 -16.66 2.35 -0.94
N ARG A 510 -16.01 3.22 -1.71
CA ARG A 510 -16.42 3.66 -3.04
C ARG A 510 -16.47 2.52 -4.06
N GLU A 511 -15.58 1.54 -3.97
CA GLU A 511 -15.51 0.41 -4.91
C GLU A 511 -16.51 -0.72 -4.61
N ILE A 512 -17.01 -0.80 -3.36
CA ILE A 512 -18.08 -1.75 -2.97
C ILE A 512 -19.46 -1.10 -2.83
N SER A 513 -19.55 0.22 -3.05
CA SER A 513 -20.75 1.05 -2.81
C SER A 513 -21.29 0.96 -1.37
N ASP A 514 -20.40 0.93 -0.38
CA ASP A 514 -20.76 1.10 1.05
C ASP A 514 -20.71 2.60 1.38
N GLU A 515 -21.79 3.30 1.08
CA GLU A 515 -21.91 4.75 1.26
C GLU A 515 -21.84 5.16 2.74
N ALA A 516 -22.22 4.29 3.68
CA ALA A 516 -22.04 4.50 5.11
C ALA A 516 -20.55 4.42 5.51
N ALA A 517 -19.78 3.48 4.93
CA ALA A 517 -18.33 3.46 5.07
C ALA A 517 -17.64 4.67 4.46
N GLU A 518 -18.15 5.17 3.33
CA GLU A 518 -17.63 6.37 2.67
C GLU A 518 -17.86 7.61 3.56
N ALA A 519 -19.08 7.78 4.07
CA ALA A 519 -19.43 8.86 4.98
C ALA A 519 -18.69 8.79 6.33
N TYR A 520 -18.28 7.59 6.76
CA TYR A 520 -17.36 7.43 7.89
C TYR A 520 -15.93 7.84 7.51
N ALA A 521 -15.40 7.37 6.38
CA ALA A 521 -14.03 7.68 5.97
C ALA A 521 -13.81 9.18 5.70
N LEU A 522 -14.75 9.84 5.01
CA LEU A 522 -14.75 11.28 4.79
C LEU A 522 -14.82 12.06 6.11
N HIS A 523 -15.62 11.59 7.08
CA HIS A 523 -15.69 12.21 8.40
C HIS A 523 -14.36 12.10 9.16
N GLN A 524 -13.71 10.93 9.17
CA GLN A 524 -12.41 10.75 9.83
C GLN A 524 -11.31 11.60 9.16
N LEU A 525 -11.29 11.67 7.82
CA LEU A 525 -10.38 12.53 7.07
C LEU A 525 -10.60 14.01 7.41
N GLY A 526 -11.84 14.49 7.33
CA GLY A 526 -12.17 15.88 7.61
C GLY A 526 -11.90 16.28 9.05
N THR A 527 -12.11 15.35 9.99
CA THR A 527 -11.71 15.53 11.39
C THR A 527 -10.19 15.65 11.50
N ARG A 528 -9.40 14.73 10.91
CA ARG A 528 -7.93 14.83 10.88
C ARG A 528 -7.45 16.17 10.33
N SER A 529 -7.99 16.61 9.19
CA SER A 529 -7.65 17.88 8.55
C SER A 529 -7.96 19.08 9.45
N LEU A 530 -9.13 19.10 10.10
CA LEU A 530 -9.51 20.14 11.08
C LEU A 530 -8.51 20.20 12.25
N CYS A 531 -8.10 19.04 12.76
CA CYS A 531 -7.12 18.95 13.84
C CYS A 531 -5.73 19.49 13.46
N LEU A 532 -5.35 19.40 12.18
CA LEU A 532 -4.07 19.91 11.65
C LEU A 532 -4.14 21.39 11.21
N GLY A 533 -5.33 22.00 11.18
CA GLY A 533 -5.55 23.36 10.69
C GLY A 533 -5.78 23.47 9.18
N GLU A 534 -6.00 22.36 8.49
CA GLU A 534 -6.31 22.28 7.05
C GLU A 534 -7.79 22.65 6.80
N VAL A 535 -8.17 23.91 7.09
CA VAL A 535 -9.57 24.40 7.20
C VAL A 535 -10.43 24.06 5.97
N ASP A 536 -9.94 24.30 4.76
CA ASP A 536 -10.74 24.11 3.54
C ASP A 536 -10.92 22.63 3.20
N THR A 537 -9.85 21.84 3.33
CA THR A 537 -9.87 20.37 3.19
C THR A 537 -10.84 19.74 4.18
N ALA A 538 -10.78 20.18 5.44
CA ALA A 538 -11.68 19.75 6.49
C ALA A 538 -13.14 20.08 6.19
N ARG A 539 -13.42 21.33 5.76
CA ARG A 539 -14.78 21.76 5.41
C ARG A 539 -15.35 20.92 4.28
N ALA A 540 -14.59 20.69 3.20
CA ALA A 540 -15.04 19.89 2.07
C ALA A 540 -15.36 18.45 2.49
N GLN A 541 -14.41 17.78 3.15
CA GLN A 541 -14.56 16.37 3.56
C GLN A 541 -15.70 16.17 4.59
N LEU A 542 -15.85 17.06 5.56
CA LEU A 542 -16.97 17.00 6.52
C LEU A 542 -18.32 17.34 5.87
N THR A 543 -18.37 18.24 4.89
CA THR A 543 -19.61 18.56 4.15
C THR A 543 -20.07 17.37 3.31
N ASP A 544 -19.16 16.73 2.57
CA ASP A 544 -19.47 15.52 1.80
C ASP A 544 -19.92 14.36 2.72
N ALA A 545 -19.25 14.20 3.87
CA ALA A 545 -19.66 13.23 4.88
C ALA A 545 -21.07 13.53 5.44
N LEU A 546 -21.42 14.81 5.63
CA LEU A 546 -22.74 15.20 6.12
C LEU A 546 -23.83 14.87 5.11
N HIS A 547 -23.66 15.25 3.84
CA HIS A 547 -24.61 14.96 2.77
C HIS A 547 -24.92 13.47 2.65
N LEU A 548 -23.91 12.61 2.70
CA LEU A 548 -24.12 11.16 2.69
C LEU A 548 -24.87 10.67 3.94
N ARG A 549 -24.49 11.11 5.14
CA ARG A 549 -25.19 10.68 6.38
C ARG A 549 -26.65 11.10 6.39
N GLU A 550 -26.97 12.29 5.90
CA GLU A 550 -28.34 12.78 5.81
C GLU A 550 -29.14 12.04 4.72
N ALA A 551 -28.53 11.70 3.58
CA ALA A 551 -29.14 10.84 2.56
C ALA A 551 -29.44 9.41 3.07
N HIS A 552 -28.59 8.87 3.95
CA HIS A 552 -28.81 7.55 4.58
C HIS A 552 -29.69 7.55 5.83
N GLY A 553 -30.09 8.72 6.32
CA GLY A 553 -30.84 8.83 7.58
C GLY A 553 -30.01 8.51 8.83
N ASP A 554 -28.67 8.56 8.77
CA ASP A 554 -27.80 8.49 9.95
C ASP A 554 -27.84 9.81 10.73
N ALA A 555 -28.94 10.04 11.44
CA ALA A 555 -29.16 11.27 12.21
C ALA A 555 -28.12 11.48 13.32
N ALA A 556 -27.63 10.40 13.93
CA ALA A 556 -26.62 10.45 14.97
C ALA A 556 -25.27 10.87 14.40
N GLY A 557 -24.81 10.21 13.32
CA GLY A 557 -23.58 10.59 12.65
C GLY A 557 -23.65 11.94 11.96
N ALA A 558 -24.80 12.34 11.40
CA ALA A 558 -24.99 13.69 10.88
C ALA A 558 -24.85 14.74 12.00
N SER A 559 -25.27 14.43 13.23
CA SER A 559 -25.04 15.28 14.40
C SER A 559 -23.56 15.42 14.75
N VAL A 560 -22.82 14.32 14.77
CA VAL A 560 -21.36 14.31 15.02
C VAL A 560 -20.60 15.07 13.94
N THR A 561 -20.97 14.92 12.65
CA THR A 561 -20.37 15.71 11.56
C THR A 561 -20.72 17.20 11.64
N ARG A 562 -21.97 17.56 11.96
CA ARG A 562 -22.38 18.96 12.16
C ARG A 562 -21.65 19.63 13.31
N HIS A 563 -21.39 18.89 14.40
CA HIS A 563 -20.59 19.38 15.52
C HIS A 563 -19.16 19.73 15.08
N ASN A 564 -18.46 18.81 14.40
CA ASN A 564 -17.10 19.08 13.91
C ASN A 564 -17.08 20.22 12.86
N LEU A 565 -18.09 20.33 11.98
CA LEU A 565 -18.23 21.47 11.06
C LEU A 565 -18.37 22.82 11.80
N GLY A 566 -19.07 22.83 12.94
CA GLY A 566 -19.24 24.02 13.78
C GLY A 566 -17.98 24.48 14.51
N MET A 567 -16.92 23.67 14.51
CA MET A 567 -15.60 24.02 15.07
C MET A 567 -14.70 24.75 14.05
N LEU A 568 -15.04 24.74 12.76
CA LEU A 568 -14.33 25.50 11.73
C LEU A 568 -14.69 26.99 11.83
N PRO A 569 -13.76 27.91 11.51
CA PRO A 569 -14.09 29.34 11.37
C PRO A 569 -15.19 29.51 10.31
N ALA A 570 -15.97 30.60 10.40
CA ALA A 570 -16.94 30.91 9.36
C ALA A 570 -16.24 31.05 7.99
N PRO A 571 -16.83 30.55 6.88
CA PRO A 571 -16.33 30.86 5.55
C PRO A 571 -16.40 32.39 5.34
N PRO A 572 -15.48 32.98 4.57
CA PRO A 572 -15.60 34.39 4.20
C PRO A 572 -16.96 34.62 3.53
N VAL A 573 -17.70 35.63 4.01
CA VAL A 573 -19.07 35.91 3.56
C VAL A 573 -19.00 36.39 2.12
N ALA A 574 -19.50 35.58 1.19
CA ALA A 574 -19.72 36.02 -0.19
C ALA A 574 -20.81 37.11 -0.19
N GLY A 575 -20.47 38.29 -0.71
CA GLY A 575 -21.43 39.38 -0.87
C GLY A 575 -22.60 38.95 -1.78
N GLY A 576 -23.82 39.29 -1.37
CA GLY A 576 -25.02 38.93 -2.12
C GLY A 576 -25.12 39.69 -3.45
N GLY A 577 -25.07 38.95 -4.56
CA GLY A 577 -25.32 39.45 -5.91
C GLY A 577 -26.45 38.68 -6.60
N ASP A 578 -27.29 39.40 -7.33
CA ASP A 578 -28.49 38.90 -8.04
C ASP A 578 -28.12 37.87 -9.14
N PRO A 579 -28.83 36.73 -9.28
CA PRO A 579 -28.31 35.58 -10.03
C PRO A 579 -28.67 35.62 -11.52
N THR A 580 -28.32 36.69 -12.25
CA THR A 580 -28.56 36.79 -13.71
C THR A 580 -27.42 37.39 -14.56
N SER A 581 -26.14 37.18 -14.21
CA SER A 581 -25.03 37.35 -15.17
C SER A 581 -23.78 36.50 -14.88
N ASP A 582 -23.40 35.71 -15.89
CA ASP A 582 -22.11 35.03 -16.18
C ASP A 582 -21.46 33.97 -15.26
N GLU A 583 -21.26 32.81 -15.90
CA GLU A 583 -20.04 31.98 -15.93
C GLU A 583 -19.34 31.53 -14.62
N SER A 584 -20.02 30.73 -13.80
CA SER A 584 -19.32 29.76 -12.92
C SER A 584 -20.06 28.42 -12.71
N TRP A 585 -20.81 27.96 -13.71
CA TRP A 585 -21.54 26.68 -13.69
C TRP A 585 -20.63 25.43 -13.62
N TRP A 586 -19.33 25.57 -13.94
CA TRP A 586 -18.45 24.42 -14.18
C TRP A 586 -18.03 23.64 -12.91
N PHE A 587 -17.96 24.28 -11.73
CA PHE A 587 -17.47 23.62 -10.51
C PHE A 587 -18.51 22.79 -9.75
N ARG A 588 -19.81 22.89 -10.07
CA ARG A 588 -20.89 22.18 -9.35
C ARG A 588 -21.39 20.88 -10.03
N VAL A 589 -20.72 20.41 -11.08
CA VAL A 589 -21.15 19.22 -11.85
C VAL A 589 -20.29 17.97 -11.58
N TRP A 590 -19.15 18.10 -10.89
CA TRP A 590 -18.16 17.02 -10.78
C TRP A 590 -18.37 15.99 -9.65
N SER A 591 -19.54 15.96 -9.01
CA SER A 591 -19.91 14.97 -7.98
C SER A 591 -20.99 13.96 -8.41
N ALA A 592 -21.45 13.99 -9.68
CA ALA A 592 -22.62 13.20 -10.11
C ALA A 592 -22.51 12.47 -11.47
N VAL A 593 -21.32 11.96 -11.86
CA VAL A 593 -21.21 10.98 -12.95
C VAL A 593 -20.27 9.82 -12.59
N ARG A 594 -20.79 8.83 -11.87
CA ARG A 594 -20.24 7.46 -11.80
C ARG A 594 -21.14 6.50 -12.57
N ALA A 595 -20.96 6.41 -13.89
CA ALA A 595 -21.49 5.30 -14.69
C ALA A 595 -20.73 5.12 -16.03
N VAL A 596 -20.44 3.86 -16.37
CA VAL A 596 -20.02 3.35 -17.70
C VAL A 596 -18.57 3.63 -18.14
N PRO A 597 -17.80 2.55 -18.36
CA PRO A 597 -16.98 2.43 -19.56
C PRO A 597 -17.29 1.13 -20.32
N MET A 598 -18.20 1.22 -21.31
CA MET A 598 -18.47 0.12 -22.25
C MET A 598 -18.64 0.62 -23.70
N VAL A 599 -17.65 1.29 -24.29
CA VAL A 599 -17.45 1.34 -25.77
C VAL A 599 -15.96 1.55 -26.12
N VAL A 600 -15.13 0.49 -26.09
CA VAL A 600 -13.78 0.50 -26.74
C VAL A 600 -13.48 -0.85 -27.43
N LYS A 601 -14.48 -1.41 -28.14
CA LYS A 601 -14.31 -2.65 -28.94
C LYS A 601 -14.97 -2.62 -30.33
N ALA A 602 -15.47 -1.47 -30.78
CA ALA A 602 -16.31 -1.36 -31.98
C ALA A 602 -15.70 -0.56 -33.15
N PHE A 603 -14.46 -0.04 -33.05
CA PHE A 603 -13.94 0.94 -34.01
C PHE A 603 -12.71 0.49 -34.85
N VAL A 604 -12.36 -0.81 -34.83
CA VAL A 604 -11.19 -1.36 -35.57
C VAL A 604 -11.62 -2.27 -36.74
N LEU A 605 -12.92 -2.35 -37.06
CA LEU A 605 -13.45 -3.28 -38.08
C LEU A 605 -14.36 -2.63 -39.14
N LEU A 606 -14.16 -1.33 -39.44
CA LEU A 606 -14.92 -0.61 -40.46
C LEU A 606 -14.09 -0.09 -41.65
N VAL A 607 -12.79 -0.41 -41.74
CA VAL A 607 -11.94 -0.01 -42.87
C VAL A 607 -11.14 -1.21 -43.39
N LEU A 608 -11.83 -2.09 -44.13
CA LEU A 608 -11.36 -2.70 -45.39
C LEU A 608 -12.40 -3.68 -45.96
N THR A 609 -13.26 -3.12 -46.80
CA THR A 609 -13.69 -3.68 -48.10
C THR A 609 -12.54 -4.43 -48.82
N LEU A 610 -12.71 -5.42 -49.71
CA LEU A 610 -13.82 -5.81 -50.59
C LEU A 610 -13.54 -7.21 -51.20
N THR A 611 -14.56 -7.84 -51.81
CA THR A 611 -14.53 -9.05 -52.68
C THR A 611 -14.14 -10.38 -52.00
N VAL A 612 -14.73 -11.54 -52.31
CA VAL A 612 -15.49 -12.02 -53.49
C VAL A 612 -16.79 -12.70 -52.99
N LEU A 613 -17.99 -12.20 -53.34
CA LEU A 613 -18.97 -12.81 -54.28
C LEU A 613 -18.95 -14.36 -54.35
N VAL A 614 -20.07 -15.08 -54.35
CA VAL A 614 -21.03 -15.16 -55.47
C VAL A 614 -22.36 -15.76 -54.96
N THR A 615 -23.43 -14.95 -54.97
CA THR A 615 -24.85 -15.25 -55.35
C THR A 615 -25.61 -16.46 -54.78
N SER A 616 -26.94 -16.46 -54.60
CA SER A 616 -28.00 -15.42 -54.67
C SER A 616 -29.37 -16.07 -54.41
N VAL A 617 -30.35 -15.29 -53.90
CA VAL A 617 -31.78 -15.26 -54.30
C VAL A 617 -32.64 -16.55 -54.16
N ALA A 618 -33.91 -16.52 -53.76
CA ALA A 618 -34.76 -15.59 -53.00
C ALA A 618 -36.12 -16.29 -52.74
N LEU A 619 -36.93 -15.72 -51.83
CA LEU A 619 -38.42 -15.73 -51.81
C LEU A 619 -39.20 -17.05 -52.09
N GLY A 620 -40.02 -17.49 -51.13
CA GLY A 620 -41.20 -18.31 -51.44
C GLY A 620 -41.62 -19.31 -50.35
N GLY A 621 -42.80 -19.13 -49.77
CA GLY A 621 -43.31 -19.92 -48.66
C GLY A 621 -43.79 -21.34 -48.97
N TRP A 622 -43.71 -22.19 -47.92
CA TRP A 622 -44.61 -23.29 -47.50
C TRP A 622 -44.99 -24.42 -48.52
N PRO A 623 -45.28 -25.66 -48.08
CA PRO A 623 -45.31 -26.21 -46.71
C PRO A 623 -44.48 -27.51 -46.50
N GLY A 624 -44.37 -27.94 -45.24
CA GLY A 624 -44.47 -29.37 -44.89
C GLY A 624 -43.35 -30.34 -45.31
N ALA A 625 -42.21 -30.27 -44.61
CA ALA A 625 -41.41 -31.46 -44.33
C ALA A 625 -40.65 -31.26 -43.01
N SER A 626 -41.04 -31.96 -41.94
CA SER A 626 -40.22 -32.08 -40.73
C SER A 626 -38.96 -32.87 -41.07
N MET A 627 -37.88 -32.17 -41.41
CA MET A 627 -36.56 -32.79 -41.44
C MET A 627 -36.13 -32.99 -39.99
N ILE A 628 -36.05 -34.26 -39.56
CA ILE A 628 -35.43 -34.61 -38.28
C ILE A 628 -33.96 -34.18 -38.36
N THR A 629 -33.61 -33.05 -37.75
CA THR A 629 -32.23 -32.59 -37.69
C THR A 629 -31.45 -33.46 -36.72
N LYS A 630 -30.57 -34.29 -37.29
CA LYS A 630 -29.73 -35.26 -36.61
C LYS A 630 -29.01 -34.62 -35.41
N ALA A 631 -29.09 -35.23 -34.23
CA ALA A 631 -28.36 -34.72 -33.06
C ALA A 631 -26.85 -34.63 -33.31
N ASP A 632 -26.24 -33.52 -32.92
CA ASP A 632 -24.83 -33.23 -33.12
C ASP A 632 -23.98 -33.90 -32.04
N LEU A 633 -22.98 -34.68 -32.45
CA LEU A 633 -22.04 -35.35 -31.55
C LEU A 633 -20.61 -34.87 -31.84
N ILE A 634 -20.10 -34.01 -30.95
CA ILE A 634 -18.82 -33.31 -31.16
C ILE A 634 -17.86 -33.62 -29.99
N PRO A 635 -16.72 -34.30 -30.23
CA PRO A 635 -16.32 -34.97 -31.49
C PRO A 635 -17.07 -36.29 -31.72
N SER A 636 -17.09 -36.77 -32.97
CA SER A 636 -17.69 -38.06 -33.35
C SER A 636 -16.82 -39.29 -33.02
N ALA A 637 -15.61 -39.09 -32.49
CA ALA A 637 -14.75 -40.14 -31.95
C ALA A 637 -13.89 -39.61 -30.79
N LEU A 638 -13.66 -40.45 -29.78
CA LEU A 638 -12.71 -40.19 -28.69
C LEU A 638 -11.48 -41.09 -28.84
N SER A 639 -10.32 -40.45 -29.01
CA SER A 639 -9.02 -41.12 -29.12
C SER A 639 -8.17 -40.85 -27.87
N TYR A 640 -7.81 -41.92 -27.16
CA TYR A 640 -7.01 -41.87 -25.95
C TYR A 640 -5.54 -42.14 -26.27
N GLN A 641 -4.63 -41.47 -25.56
CA GLN A 641 -3.20 -41.78 -25.62
C GLN A 641 -2.92 -43.21 -25.11
N SER A 642 -1.69 -43.68 -25.34
CA SER A 642 -1.26 -45.00 -24.84
C SER A 642 -1.30 -45.02 -23.31
N GLN A 643 -2.09 -45.92 -22.75
CA GLN A 643 -2.39 -45.99 -21.32
C GLN A 643 -1.86 -47.31 -20.75
N LEU A 644 -1.23 -47.25 -19.57
CA LEU A 644 -0.74 -48.45 -18.88
C LEU A 644 -1.90 -49.35 -18.46
N ILE A 645 -1.73 -50.66 -18.62
CA ILE A 645 -2.74 -51.65 -18.22
C ILE A 645 -3.16 -51.46 -16.76
N ASN A 646 -4.46 -51.54 -16.50
CA ASN A 646 -5.11 -51.32 -15.20
C ASN A 646 -4.90 -49.91 -14.60
N THR A 647 -4.61 -48.90 -15.42
CA THR A 647 -4.60 -47.49 -15.00
C THR A 647 -5.58 -46.67 -15.81
N ALA A 648 -6.33 -45.78 -15.15
CA ALA A 648 -7.32 -44.93 -15.80
C ALA A 648 -6.65 -43.72 -16.49
N SER A 649 -7.16 -43.37 -17.67
CA SER A 649 -6.85 -42.12 -18.35
C SER A 649 -7.46 -40.91 -17.64
N LYS A 650 -7.13 -39.69 -18.09
CA LYS A 650 -8.04 -38.55 -17.86
C LYS A 650 -9.35 -38.80 -18.63
N PRO A 651 -10.51 -38.34 -18.13
CA PRO A 651 -11.76 -38.40 -18.89
C PRO A 651 -11.68 -37.55 -20.16
N LEU A 652 -12.28 -38.02 -21.25
CA LEU A 652 -12.56 -37.25 -22.45
C LEU A 652 -14.07 -37.15 -22.64
N ALA A 653 -14.55 -35.99 -23.09
CA ALA A 653 -15.97 -35.73 -23.23
C ALA A 653 -16.39 -35.54 -24.69
N ILE A 654 -17.59 -36.02 -25.01
CA ILE A 654 -18.35 -35.53 -26.17
C ILE A 654 -19.39 -34.53 -25.71
N THR A 655 -19.74 -33.59 -26.59
CA THR A 655 -20.92 -32.75 -26.46
C THR A 655 -22.01 -33.29 -27.37
N VAL A 656 -23.19 -33.57 -26.79
CA VAL A 656 -24.43 -33.87 -27.49
C VAL A 656 -25.22 -32.58 -27.62
N GLY A 657 -25.47 -32.14 -28.85
CA GLY A 657 -26.31 -30.99 -29.18
C GLY A 657 -27.64 -31.43 -29.79
N ASN A 658 -28.72 -30.73 -29.46
CA ASN A 658 -30.01 -30.85 -30.14
C ASN A 658 -30.22 -29.67 -31.10
N PRO A 659 -29.98 -29.82 -32.41
CA PRO A 659 -30.16 -28.76 -33.40
C PRO A 659 -31.60 -28.71 -33.97
N SER A 660 -32.58 -29.23 -33.23
CA SER A 660 -34.01 -29.19 -33.60
C SER A 660 -34.80 -28.25 -32.69
N ASP A 661 -36.00 -27.88 -33.13
CA ASP A 661 -36.97 -27.05 -32.40
C ASP A 661 -37.83 -27.85 -31.40
N GLU A 662 -37.71 -29.18 -31.39
CA GLU A 662 -38.38 -30.06 -30.42
C GLU A 662 -37.43 -30.57 -29.33
N THR A 663 -37.99 -31.22 -28.29
CA THR A 663 -37.19 -31.84 -27.22
C THR A 663 -36.67 -33.22 -27.62
N LEU A 664 -35.36 -33.40 -27.61
CA LEU A 664 -34.67 -34.66 -27.86
C LEU A 664 -34.56 -35.49 -26.56
N GLY A 665 -35.18 -36.66 -26.52
CA GLY A 665 -34.97 -37.66 -25.48
C GLY A 665 -33.65 -38.43 -25.70
N ILE A 666 -32.94 -38.72 -24.61
CA ILE A 666 -31.78 -39.63 -24.59
C ILE A 666 -32.10 -40.73 -23.59
N GLY A 667 -32.40 -41.92 -24.11
CA GLY A 667 -32.82 -43.09 -23.34
C GLY A 667 -31.63 -43.83 -22.74
N ALA A 668 -31.08 -44.79 -23.49
CA ALA A 668 -29.94 -45.59 -23.05
C ALA A 668 -28.61 -44.99 -23.57
N VAL A 669 -27.77 -44.53 -22.65
CA VAL A 669 -26.35 -44.20 -22.91
C VAL A 669 -25.51 -45.33 -22.33
N HIS A 670 -24.81 -46.09 -23.17
CA HIS A 670 -24.04 -47.26 -22.75
C HIS A 670 -22.83 -47.49 -23.65
N ILE A 671 -21.88 -48.31 -23.18
CA ILE A 671 -20.67 -48.67 -23.95
C ILE A 671 -20.83 -50.09 -24.47
N ALA A 672 -20.64 -50.26 -25.78
CA ALA A 672 -20.75 -51.51 -26.50
C ALA A 672 -19.53 -51.74 -27.41
N GLY A 673 -19.56 -52.76 -28.27
CA GLY A 673 -18.47 -53.10 -29.20
C GLY A 673 -17.49 -54.13 -28.63
N GLN A 674 -16.24 -54.11 -29.10
CA GLN A 674 -15.29 -55.21 -28.89
C GLN A 674 -14.63 -55.24 -27.50
N HIS A 675 -14.40 -54.09 -26.87
CA HIS A 675 -13.68 -53.97 -25.60
C HIS A 675 -14.42 -53.07 -24.59
N PRO A 676 -15.72 -53.27 -24.32
CA PRO A 676 -16.53 -52.31 -23.57
C PRO A 676 -16.07 -52.19 -22.10
N SER A 677 -15.53 -53.25 -21.51
CA SER A 677 -14.97 -53.26 -20.15
C SER A 677 -13.74 -52.38 -19.96
N ASP A 678 -13.05 -52.02 -21.06
CA ASP A 678 -11.86 -51.16 -21.01
C ASP A 678 -12.24 -49.65 -20.97
N PHE A 679 -13.54 -49.31 -21.03
CA PHE A 679 -14.03 -47.93 -21.00
C PHE A 679 -15.19 -47.76 -20.02
N SER A 680 -15.29 -46.62 -19.34
CA SER A 680 -16.39 -46.34 -18.41
C SER A 680 -16.94 -44.91 -18.57
N ILE A 681 -18.27 -44.77 -18.51
CA ILE A 681 -18.92 -43.46 -18.42
C ILE A 681 -18.70 -42.95 -17.01
N THR A 682 -18.14 -41.74 -16.90
CA THR A 682 -17.74 -41.11 -15.62
C THR A 682 -18.62 -39.95 -15.20
N SER A 683 -19.26 -39.27 -16.15
CA SER A 683 -20.32 -38.28 -15.87
C SER A 683 -21.18 -38.01 -17.12
N GLY A 684 -22.43 -37.63 -16.89
CA GLY A 684 -23.38 -37.21 -17.93
C GLY A 684 -24.12 -38.35 -18.62
N THR A 685 -25.43 -38.43 -18.40
CA THR A 685 -26.37 -39.31 -19.14
C THR A 685 -27.40 -38.53 -19.96
N CYS A 686 -27.36 -37.19 -19.89
CA CYS A 686 -28.06 -36.19 -20.71
C CYS A 686 -29.60 -36.19 -20.76
N GLY A 687 -30.30 -37.27 -20.42
CA GLY A 687 -31.74 -37.25 -20.10
C GLY A 687 -32.64 -36.73 -21.22
N ARG A 688 -33.12 -35.48 -21.10
CA ARG A 688 -33.84 -34.78 -22.19
C ARG A 688 -33.16 -33.45 -22.47
N LEU A 689 -32.92 -33.17 -23.75
CA LEU A 689 -32.36 -31.92 -24.25
C LEU A 689 -33.45 -31.07 -24.89
N PRO A 690 -33.70 -29.83 -24.42
CA PRO A 690 -34.59 -28.89 -25.11
C PRO A 690 -34.00 -28.48 -26.46
N ALA A 691 -34.75 -27.72 -27.25
CA ALA A 691 -34.27 -27.09 -28.48
C ALA A 691 -32.99 -26.27 -28.23
N ASP A 692 -32.03 -26.34 -29.16
CA ASP A 692 -30.65 -25.79 -29.06
C ASP A 692 -29.83 -26.25 -27.82
N GLY A 693 -30.37 -27.20 -27.04
CA GLY A 693 -29.75 -27.69 -25.81
C GLY A 693 -28.43 -28.42 -26.07
N ARG A 694 -27.50 -28.33 -25.12
CA ARG A 694 -26.21 -29.05 -25.15
C ARG A 694 -25.94 -29.75 -23.82
N CYS A 695 -25.40 -30.96 -23.87
CA CYS A 695 -24.98 -31.75 -22.70
C CYS A 695 -23.65 -32.46 -22.98
N GLN A 696 -22.85 -32.72 -21.95
CA GLN A 696 -21.60 -33.47 -22.07
C GLN A 696 -21.69 -34.87 -21.47
N VAL A 697 -21.15 -35.86 -22.18
CA VAL A 697 -20.94 -37.23 -21.70
C VAL A 697 -19.43 -37.48 -21.64
N SER A 698 -18.91 -37.79 -20.45
CA SER A 698 -17.48 -38.03 -20.21
C SER A 698 -17.17 -39.51 -20.04
N VAL A 699 -16.20 -40.01 -20.81
CA VAL A 699 -15.75 -41.40 -20.79
C VAL A 699 -14.27 -41.47 -20.38
N THR A 700 -13.89 -42.52 -19.66
CA THR A 700 -12.51 -42.81 -19.24
C THR A 700 -12.06 -44.15 -19.79
N PHE A 701 -10.78 -44.27 -20.17
CA PHE A 701 -10.17 -45.49 -20.71
C PHE A 701 -9.25 -46.14 -19.67
N THR A 702 -9.49 -47.41 -19.36
CA THR A 702 -8.69 -48.24 -18.43
C THR A 702 -8.44 -49.60 -19.08
N PRO A 703 -7.38 -49.77 -19.90
CA PRO A 703 -7.14 -51.01 -20.64
C PRO A 703 -6.82 -52.17 -19.70
N THR A 704 -7.54 -53.29 -19.83
CA THR A 704 -7.26 -54.52 -19.08
C THR A 704 -6.14 -55.38 -19.68
N ALA A 705 -5.74 -55.14 -20.93
CA ALA A 705 -4.62 -55.83 -21.57
C ALA A 705 -3.96 -55.03 -22.71
N LYS A 706 -2.83 -55.53 -23.23
CA LYS A 706 -2.01 -54.85 -24.26
C LYS A 706 -2.75 -54.73 -25.61
N GLY A 707 -2.37 -53.75 -26.42
CA GLY A 707 -2.81 -53.55 -27.81
C GLY A 707 -3.91 -52.50 -27.95
N THR A 708 -4.28 -52.20 -29.18
CA THR A 708 -5.36 -51.24 -29.49
C THR A 708 -6.71 -51.78 -29.01
N ARG A 709 -7.39 -51.00 -28.18
CA ARG A 709 -8.72 -51.27 -27.61
C ARG A 709 -9.75 -50.40 -28.30
N LYS A 710 -10.85 -51.02 -28.69
CA LYS A 710 -11.94 -50.37 -29.42
C LYS A 710 -13.30 -50.71 -28.82
N ALA A 711 -14.10 -49.69 -28.59
CA ALA A 711 -15.48 -49.76 -28.16
C ALA A 711 -16.30 -48.67 -28.87
N VAL A 712 -17.61 -48.65 -28.68
CA VAL A 712 -18.49 -47.58 -29.11
C VAL A 712 -19.32 -47.10 -27.93
N LEU A 713 -19.47 -45.78 -27.79
CA LEU A 713 -20.45 -45.18 -26.90
C LEU A 713 -21.75 -45.05 -27.70
N ALA A 714 -22.75 -45.88 -27.36
CA ALA A 714 -24.04 -45.92 -28.02
C ALA A 714 -25.06 -45.06 -27.24
N LEU A 715 -25.73 -44.16 -27.96
CA LEU A 715 -26.82 -43.33 -27.48
C LEU A 715 -28.10 -43.70 -28.24
N VAL A 716 -29.15 -44.04 -27.51
CA VAL A 716 -30.51 -44.16 -28.06
C VAL A 716 -31.20 -42.82 -27.88
N LEU A 717 -31.52 -42.17 -28.99
CA LEU A 717 -32.20 -40.88 -29.05
C LEU A 717 -33.67 -41.10 -29.41
N SER A 718 -34.59 -40.30 -28.87
CA SER A 718 -36.00 -40.36 -29.21
C SER A 718 -36.62 -38.98 -29.40
N GLN A 719 -37.29 -38.77 -30.53
CA GLN A 719 -37.91 -37.50 -30.92
C GLN A 719 -39.18 -37.77 -31.74
N ALA A 720 -40.27 -37.07 -31.42
CA ALA A 720 -41.59 -37.22 -32.06
C ALA A 720 -42.10 -38.67 -32.22
N GLY A 721 -41.67 -39.61 -31.37
CA GLY A 721 -42.03 -41.03 -31.44
C GLY A 721 -41.16 -41.89 -32.38
N SER A 722 -40.12 -41.32 -32.98
CA SER A 722 -39.06 -42.06 -33.68
C SER A 722 -37.87 -42.30 -32.75
N GLU A 723 -37.31 -43.51 -32.77
CA GLU A 723 -36.04 -43.84 -32.10
C GLU A 723 -34.88 -43.86 -33.10
N ASP A 724 -33.74 -43.33 -32.67
CA ASP A 724 -32.59 -43.08 -33.51
C ASP A 724 -31.29 -43.40 -32.76
N HIS A 725 -30.47 -44.27 -33.35
CA HIS A 725 -29.26 -44.78 -32.70
C HIS A 725 -28.01 -44.03 -33.18
N ARG A 726 -27.20 -43.54 -32.25
CA ARG A 726 -25.92 -42.89 -32.55
C ARG A 726 -24.78 -43.55 -31.80
N GLU A 727 -23.65 -43.66 -32.48
CA GLU A 727 -22.43 -44.23 -31.91
C GLU A 727 -21.27 -43.25 -32.04
N VAL A 728 -20.49 -43.11 -30.96
CA VAL A 728 -19.19 -42.44 -30.96
C VAL A 728 -18.10 -43.50 -30.82
N SER A 729 -17.15 -43.52 -31.75
CA SER A 729 -16.03 -44.47 -31.71
C SER A 729 -15.09 -44.16 -30.55
N LEU A 730 -14.80 -45.15 -29.71
CA LEU A 730 -13.83 -45.08 -28.64
C LEU A 730 -12.60 -45.90 -29.03
N VAL A 731 -11.41 -45.28 -29.05
CA VAL A 731 -10.15 -45.98 -29.34
C VAL A 731 -9.03 -45.55 -28.41
N GLY A 732 -8.31 -46.50 -27.85
CA GLY A 732 -7.10 -46.28 -27.06
C GLY A 732 -6.11 -47.41 -27.25
N THR A 733 -4.90 -47.29 -26.72
CA THR A 733 -3.90 -48.36 -26.78
C THR A 733 -3.46 -48.75 -25.38
N GLY A 734 -3.74 -49.99 -24.99
CA GLY A 734 -3.17 -50.57 -23.77
C GLY A 734 -1.69 -50.89 -23.97
N ILE A 735 -0.84 -50.34 -23.12
CA ILE A 735 0.58 -50.69 -23.08
C ILE A 735 0.90 -51.43 -21.77
N VAL A 736 1.67 -52.52 -21.90
CA VAL A 736 2.51 -52.97 -20.78
C VAL A 736 3.65 -51.96 -20.62
N ASP A 737 4.11 -51.77 -19.39
CA ASP A 737 5.37 -51.06 -19.16
C ASP A 737 6.50 -51.88 -19.81
N SER A 738 6.97 -51.43 -20.98
CA SER A 738 8.14 -51.99 -21.64
C SER A 738 9.38 -51.46 -20.92
N GLY A 739 9.60 -52.01 -19.72
CA GLY A 739 10.55 -51.49 -18.76
C GLY A 739 11.98 -51.43 -19.29
N GLY A 740 12.43 -50.21 -19.57
CA GLY A 740 13.76 -49.83 -19.12
C GLY A 740 13.69 -49.68 -17.59
N ALA A 741 14.38 -50.56 -16.86
CA ALA A 741 14.30 -50.63 -15.40
C ALA A 741 14.60 -49.29 -14.68
N MET A 742 15.42 -48.45 -15.32
CA MET A 742 15.79 -47.13 -14.85
C MET A 742 15.57 -46.11 -15.96
N THR A 743 14.83 -45.04 -15.68
CA THR A 743 14.62 -43.93 -16.61
C THR A 743 15.58 -42.78 -16.31
N VAL A 744 16.27 -42.30 -17.34
CA VAL A 744 17.32 -41.29 -17.24
C VAL A 744 16.98 -40.08 -18.11
N VAL A 745 16.88 -38.90 -17.51
CA VAL A 745 16.41 -37.68 -18.17
C VAL A 745 17.31 -36.49 -17.79
N PRO A 746 17.88 -35.75 -18.76
CA PRO A 746 17.88 -36.04 -20.20
C PRO A 746 18.75 -37.27 -20.54
N THR A 747 18.51 -37.87 -21.71
CA THR A 747 19.26 -39.03 -22.22
C THR A 747 20.63 -38.68 -22.83
N ARG A 748 20.96 -37.39 -22.92
CA ARG A 748 22.25 -36.83 -23.36
C ARG A 748 22.50 -35.50 -22.67
N LEU A 749 23.76 -35.14 -22.45
CA LEU A 749 24.17 -33.79 -22.05
C LEU A 749 24.96 -33.12 -23.19
N SER A 750 24.63 -31.86 -23.45
CA SER A 750 25.28 -31.03 -24.46
C SER A 750 25.63 -29.68 -23.82
N PHE A 751 26.92 -29.44 -23.62
CA PHE A 751 27.45 -28.22 -23.04
C PHE A 751 27.72 -27.19 -24.12
N ALA A 752 27.43 -25.92 -23.82
CA ALA A 752 27.83 -24.80 -24.68
C ALA A 752 29.35 -24.75 -24.83
N ALA A 753 29.83 -24.05 -25.87
CA ALA A 753 31.25 -23.78 -26.04
C ALA A 753 31.85 -23.14 -24.76
N ARG A 754 33.05 -23.57 -24.38
CA ARG A 754 33.79 -23.06 -23.23
C ARG A 754 35.25 -22.83 -23.62
N PRO A 755 35.88 -21.72 -23.19
CA PRO A 755 37.32 -21.58 -23.30
C PRO A 755 38.08 -22.73 -22.65
N VAL A 756 39.21 -23.12 -23.23
CA VAL A 756 40.11 -24.14 -22.66
C VAL A 756 40.42 -23.83 -21.19
N ALA A 757 40.42 -24.87 -20.36
CA ALA A 757 40.59 -24.83 -18.90
C ALA A 757 39.52 -24.06 -18.08
N THR A 758 38.42 -23.59 -18.69
CA THR A 758 37.29 -22.98 -17.95
C THR A 758 36.12 -23.94 -17.75
N SER A 759 35.37 -23.80 -16.66
CA SER A 759 34.20 -24.63 -16.36
C SER A 759 32.90 -24.11 -16.98
N SER A 760 32.04 -25.05 -17.37
CA SER A 760 30.60 -24.79 -17.58
C SER A 760 29.86 -24.72 -16.24
N SER A 761 28.62 -24.24 -16.26
CA SER A 761 27.65 -24.61 -15.23
C SER A 761 27.40 -26.12 -15.24
N ALA A 762 27.01 -26.69 -14.09
CA ALA A 762 26.72 -28.12 -13.98
C ALA A 762 25.38 -28.46 -14.66
N GLN A 763 25.38 -29.41 -15.60
CA GLN A 763 24.14 -29.97 -16.14
C GLN A 763 23.71 -31.20 -15.33
N THR A 764 22.41 -31.32 -15.08
CA THR A 764 21.84 -32.37 -14.22
C THR A 764 21.18 -33.48 -15.04
N VAL A 765 21.48 -34.72 -14.69
CA VAL A 765 20.81 -35.95 -15.14
C VAL A 765 20.00 -36.52 -13.98
N SER A 766 18.68 -36.57 -14.12
CA SER A 766 17.79 -37.28 -13.20
C SER A 766 17.75 -38.75 -13.55
N VAL A 767 18.11 -39.62 -12.61
CA VAL A 767 17.94 -41.07 -12.68
C VAL A 767 16.74 -41.45 -11.82
N ARG A 768 15.80 -42.24 -12.34
CA ARG A 768 14.61 -42.72 -11.62
C ARG A 768 14.51 -44.24 -11.71
N ASN A 769 14.33 -44.91 -10.57
CA ASN A 769 13.92 -46.31 -10.56
C ASN A 769 12.42 -46.40 -10.90
N THR A 770 12.13 -47.03 -12.04
CA THR A 770 10.77 -47.29 -12.54
C THR A 770 10.31 -48.72 -12.27
N THR A 771 11.21 -49.64 -11.87
CA THR A 771 10.83 -51.00 -11.45
C THR A 771 9.93 -51.02 -10.21
N GLY A 772 9.19 -52.11 -10.04
CA GLY A 772 8.43 -52.40 -8.82
C GLY A 772 9.29 -52.74 -7.60
N GLU A 773 10.59 -52.99 -7.80
CA GLU A 773 11.53 -53.45 -6.77
C GLU A 773 12.53 -52.35 -6.38
N THR A 774 13.36 -52.63 -5.37
CA THR A 774 14.50 -51.75 -5.05
C THR A 774 15.71 -52.15 -5.88
N ARG A 775 16.39 -51.16 -6.49
CA ARG A 775 17.59 -51.36 -7.35
C ARG A 775 18.76 -50.57 -6.80
N GLN A 776 19.99 -51.10 -6.90
CA GLN A 776 21.20 -50.42 -6.45
C GLN A 776 21.94 -49.80 -7.64
N LEU A 777 22.22 -48.50 -7.55
CA LEU A 777 23.12 -47.83 -8.48
C LEU A 777 24.57 -48.09 -8.06
N GLY A 778 25.37 -48.65 -8.97
CA GLY A 778 26.78 -48.97 -8.78
C GLY A 778 27.69 -47.77 -9.03
N ALA A 779 28.92 -48.03 -9.48
CA ALA A 779 29.86 -46.97 -9.80
C ALA A 779 29.40 -46.17 -11.04
N VAL A 780 29.30 -44.85 -10.88
CA VAL A 780 29.03 -43.90 -11.96
C VAL A 780 30.37 -43.35 -12.47
N ARG A 781 30.63 -43.44 -13.78
CA ARG A 781 31.94 -43.04 -14.36
C ARG A 781 31.77 -42.39 -15.74
N ALA A 782 32.52 -41.33 -16.02
CA ALA A 782 32.73 -40.86 -17.39
C ALA A 782 33.78 -41.74 -18.08
N THR A 783 33.56 -42.09 -19.35
CA THR A 783 34.45 -42.95 -20.15
C THR A 783 34.56 -42.45 -21.59
N GLY A 784 35.64 -42.79 -22.29
CA GLY A 784 35.93 -42.30 -23.66
C GLY A 784 37.02 -41.23 -23.71
N VAL A 785 37.34 -40.77 -24.92
CA VAL A 785 38.54 -39.96 -25.20
C VAL A 785 38.52 -38.60 -24.50
N GLY A 786 37.37 -37.94 -24.40
CA GLY A 786 37.21 -36.66 -23.67
C GLY A 786 36.83 -36.81 -22.20
N ALA A 787 36.90 -38.00 -21.59
CA ALA A 787 36.32 -38.23 -20.27
C ALA A 787 36.91 -37.36 -19.14
N SER A 788 38.19 -36.97 -19.25
CA SER A 788 38.84 -36.04 -18.30
C SER A 788 38.27 -34.63 -18.33
N ASP A 789 37.59 -34.25 -19.42
CA ASP A 789 36.94 -32.95 -19.57
C ASP A 789 35.54 -32.90 -18.94
N PHE A 790 34.97 -34.05 -18.56
CA PHE A 790 33.63 -34.13 -17.98
C PHE A 790 33.70 -34.61 -16.52
N ARG A 791 33.66 -33.65 -15.60
CA ARG A 791 33.81 -33.88 -14.16
C ARG A 791 32.46 -34.19 -13.53
N LEU A 792 32.37 -35.32 -12.83
CA LEU A 792 31.20 -35.68 -12.03
C LEU A 792 31.25 -34.93 -10.70
N VAL A 793 30.27 -34.07 -10.47
CA VAL A 793 30.02 -33.46 -9.15
C VAL A 793 29.45 -34.55 -8.23
N PRO A 794 29.84 -34.62 -6.95
CA PRO A 794 29.16 -35.49 -6.00
C PRO A 794 27.67 -35.11 -5.88
N GLY A 795 26.86 -36.03 -5.37
CA GLY A 795 25.42 -35.84 -5.29
C GLY A 795 24.72 -37.08 -4.78
N ASN A 796 23.39 -36.98 -4.60
CA ASN A 796 22.57 -37.97 -3.91
C ASN A 796 22.41 -39.33 -4.62
N CYS A 797 23.15 -39.60 -5.70
CA CYS A 797 23.18 -40.91 -6.36
C CYS A 797 24.25 -41.88 -5.82
N ARG A 798 25.17 -41.46 -4.94
CA ARG A 798 26.21 -42.37 -4.41
C ARG A 798 25.61 -43.41 -3.45
N GLN A 799 25.65 -44.69 -3.84
CA GLN A 799 25.33 -45.89 -3.03
C GLN A 799 23.86 -46.03 -2.55
N ILE A 800 22.89 -45.31 -3.15
CA ILE A 800 21.48 -45.46 -2.75
C ILE A 800 20.85 -46.73 -3.37
N LYS A 801 20.26 -47.56 -2.50
CA LYS A 801 19.21 -48.52 -2.84
C LYS A 801 17.95 -47.73 -3.24
N LEU A 802 17.80 -47.44 -4.52
CA LEU A 802 16.67 -46.68 -5.07
C LEU A 802 15.41 -47.54 -4.96
N ARG A 803 14.51 -47.17 -4.04
CA ARG A 803 13.17 -47.78 -3.91
C ARG A 803 12.32 -47.49 -5.16
N ARG A 804 11.21 -48.21 -5.33
CA ARG A 804 10.21 -47.95 -6.39
C ARG A 804 9.88 -46.45 -6.47
N ASN A 805 9.91 -45.89 -7.68
CA ASN A 805 9.71 -44.46 -7.97
C ASN A 805 10.76 -43.46 -7.43
N ALA A 806 11.75 -43.89 -6.66
CA ALA A 806 12.79 -43.00 -6.15
C ALA A 806 13.61 -42.37 -7.30
N ARG A 807 14.03 -41.12 -7.09
CA ARG A 807 14.87 -40.36 -8.03
C ARG A 807 16.16 -39.92 -7.35
N CYS A 808 17.25 -39.90 -8.09
CA CYS A 808 18.50 -39.24 -7.69
C CYS A 808 19.01 -38.37 -8.86
N ARG A 809 19.88 -37.41 -8.56
CA ARG A 809 20.44 -36.44 -9.51
C ARG A 809 21.96 -36.62 -9.61
N LEU A 810 22.46 -36.71 -10.83
CA LEU A 810 23.89 -36.66 -11.16
C LEU A 810 24.17 -35.32 -11.82
N GLN A 811 25.23 -34.64 -11.40
CA GLN A 811 25.67 -33.39 -12.00
C GLN A 811 27.01 -33.59 -12.71
N VAL A 812 27.12 -33.01 -13.90
CA VAL A 812 28.32 -33.07 -14.75
C VAL A 812 28.72 -31.65 -15.13
N ILE A 813 29.99 -31.32 -14.96
CA ILE A 813 30.62 -30.07 -15.38
C ILE A 813 31.56 -30.37 -16.55
N PHE A 814 31.54 -29.53 -17.59
CA PHE A 814 32.48 -29.58 -18.70
C PHE A 814 33.63 -28.58 -18.51
N VAL A 815 34.87 -29.07 -18.64
CA VAL A 815 36.13 -28.31 -18.55
C VAL A 815 37.05 -28.76 -19.69
N PRO A 816 37.00 -28.14 -20.89
CA PRO A 816 37.78 -28.60 -22.04
C PRO A 816 39.29 -28.44 -21.82
N SER A 817 40.05 -29.52 -21.97
CA SER A 817 41.52 -29.49 -21.98
C SER A 817 42.15 -29.04 -23.30
N ALA A 818 41.38 -28.95 -24.39
CA ALA A 818 41.84 -28.52 -25.71
C ALA A 818 40.70 -27.91 -26.55
N ILE A 819 41.06 -27.16 -27.59
CA ILE A 819 40.14 -26.57 -28.57
C ILE A 819 39.48 -27.70 -29.40
N GLY A 820 38.24 -27.47 -29.84
CA GLY A 820 37.46 -28.39 -30.67
C GLY A 820 36.44 -29.23 -29.87
N THR A 821 35.68 -30.06 -30.59
CA THR A 821 34.64 -30.89 -29.98
C THR A 821 35.23 -31.95 -29.07
N ARG A 822 34.73 -32.02 -27.83
CA ARG A 822 35.07 -33.00 -26.82
C ARG A 822 33.87 -33.90 -26.56
N SER A 823 34.07 -35.21 -26.55
CA SER A 823 33.00 -36.20 -26.37
C SER A 823 33.39 -37.29 -25.39
N ALA A 824 32.42 -37.73 -24.60
CA ALA A 824 32.55 -38.83 -23.65
C ALA A 824 31.19 -39.50 -23.43
N THR A 825 31.17 -40.60 -22.69
CA THR A 825 29.96 -41.33 -22.31
C THR A 825 29.96 -41.52 -20.80
N LEU A 826 28.95 -40.98 -20.14
CA LEU A 826 28.64 -41.27 -18.75
C LEU A 826 28.00 -42.66 -18.67
N ARG A 827 28.57 -43.53 -17.83
CA ARG A 827 28.17 -44.92 -17.62
C ARG A 827 27.60 -45.12 -16.22
N LEU A 828 26.49 -45.84 -16.16
CA LEU A 828 25.65 -46.03 -14.98
C LEU A 828 25.42 -47.53 -14.76
N ALA A 829 26.28 -48.17 -13.95
CA ALA A 829 26.09 -49.57 -13.57
C ALA A 829 24.87 -49.72 -12.65
N VAL A 830 24.00 -50.69 -12.90
CA VAL A 830 22.79 -50.97 -12.09
C VAL A 830 22.74 -52.45 -11.75
N SER A 831 22.40 -52.78 -10.51
CA SER A 831 22.34 -54.18 -10.03
C SER A 831 21.31 -55.02 -10.82
N GLY A 832 21.79 -56.00 -11.59
CA GLY A 832 20.94 -56.95 -12.33
C GLY A 832 20.45 -56.47 -13.70
N GLU A 833 20.96 -55.35 -14.21
CA GLU A 833 20.50 -54.69 -15.45
C GLU A 833 21.69 -54.32 -16.36
N PRO A 834 21.49 -54.16 -17.68
CA PRO A 834 22.50 -53.59 -18.56
C PRO A 834 22.85 -52.13 -18.17
N GLU A 835 24.10 -51.75 -18.40
CA GLU A 835 24.62 -50.43 -18.04
C GLU A 835 23.95 -49.30 -18.85
N VAL A 836 23.40 -48.30 -18.16
CA VAL A 836 22.77 -47.15 -18.83
C VAL A 836 23.84 -46.14 -19.23
N VAL A 837 23.76 -45.66 -20.48
CA VAL A 837 24.72 -44.73 -21.07
C VAL A 837 24.07 -43.38 -21.39
N VAL A 838 24.77 -42.29 -21.05
CA VAL A 838 24.38 -40.92 -21.38
C VAL A 838 25.54 -40.26 -22.14
N PRO A 839 25.38 -39.94 -23.44
CA PRO A 839 26.40 -39.23 -24.21
C PRO A 839 26.63 -37.81 -23.65
N LEU A 840 27.90 -37.41 -23.59
CA LEU A 840 28.37 -36.10 -23.17
C LEU A 840 29.07 -35.42 -24.34
N LEU A 841 28.68 -34.19 -24.65
CA LEU A 841 29.23 -33.39 -25.75
C LEU A 841 29.51 -31.97 -25.29
N GLY A 842 30.64 -31.40 -25.67
CA GLY A 842 30.97 -29.99 -25.47
C GLY A 842 32.04 -29.55 -26.46
N THR A 843 32.35 -28.25 -26.51
CA THR A 843 33.36 -27.71 -27.43
C THR A 843 34.32 -26.79 -26.68
N GLY A 844 35.62 -27.07 -26.77
CA GLY A 844 36.66 -26.13 -26.36
C GLY A 844 36.83 -25.03 -27.41
N VAL A 845 36.93 -23.78 -26.99
CA VAL A 845 37.22 -22.63 -27.88
C VAL A 845 38.44 -21.85 -27.39
N ASP A 846 39.03 -21.07 -28.29
CA ASP A 846 40.08 -20.11 -27.96
C ASP A 846 39.45 -18.83 -27.38
N VAL A 847 40.06 -18.23 -26.36
CA VAL A 847 39.63 -16.94 -25.80
C VAL A 847 39.81 -15.79 -26.78
N SER A 848 40.79 -15.86 -27.68
CA SER A 848 41.12 -14.81 -28.65
C SER A 848 40.19 -14.75 -29.87
N GLN A 849 39.24 -15.69 -29.98
CA GLN A 849 38.31 -15.82 -31.11
C GLN A 849 36.85 -15.54 -30.70
N LEU A 850 36.63 -14.98 -29.51
CA LEU A 850 35.31 -14.62 -29.03
C LEU A 850 34.79 -13.34 -29.72
N PRO A 851 33.48 -13.21 -29.97
CA PRO A 851 32.92 -11.95 -30.45
C PRO A 851 32.98 -10.87 -29.36
N PRO A 852 33.06 -9.58 -29.74
CA PRO A 852 32.99 -8.46 -28.79
C PRO A 852 31.72 -8.50 -27.93
N PRO A 853 31.74 -7.90 -26.72
CA PRO A 853 30.61 -7.94 -25.81
C PRO A 853 29.37 -7.23 -26.37
N THR A 854 28.18 -7.78 -26.07
CA THR A 854 26.91 -7.12 -26.37
C THR A 854 26.61 -6.09 -25.28
N LEU A 855 26.52 -4.82 -25.66
CA LEU A 855 26.24 -3.70 -24.77
C LEU A 855 24.80 -3.20 -24.96
N THR A 856 24.03 -3.16 -23.87
CA THR A 856 22.66 -2.64 -23.82
C THR A 856 22.64 -1.34 -23.04
N VAL A 857 22.26 -0.27 -23.71
CA VAL A 857 22.04 1.08 -23.15
C VAL A 857 20.54 1.42 -23.20
N PRO A 858 20.05 2.35 -22.35
CA PRO A 858 18.65 2.77 -22.43
C PRO A 858 18.37 3.54 -23.73
N GLN A 859 17.09 3.76 -24.04
CA GLN A 859 16.68 4.76 -25.02
C GLN A 859 16.97 6.18 -24.50
N ALA A 860 16.65 7.20 -25.31
CA ALA A 860 16.82 8.59 -24.88
C ALA A 860 16.08 8.87 -23.57
N VAL A 861 16.81 9.38 -22.58
CA VAL A 861 16.28 9.73 -21.25
C VAL A 861 15.87 11.19 -21.27
N VAL A 862 14.68 11.49 -20.76
CA VAL A 862 14.20 12.87 -20.57
C VAL A 862 13.99 13.09 -19.07
N GLN A 863 14.54 14.18 -18.54
CA GLN A 863 14.47 14.52 -17.13
C GLN A 863 14.07 16.00 -16.97
N GLU A 864 13.24 16.28 -15.97
CA GLU A 864 12.90 17.66 -15.63
C GLU A 864 14.02 18.29 -14.78
N ALA A 865 14.39 19.53 -15.10
CA ALA A 865 15.40 20.32 -14.43
C ALA A 865 14.98 20.58 -12.97
N THR A 866 15.86 20.29 -12.01
CA THR A 866 15.58 20.54 -10.58
C THR A 866 15.98 21.94 -10.15
N GLY A 867 16.92 22.58 -10.85
CA GLY A 867 17.31 23.98 -10.68
C GLY A 867 18.12 24.51 -11.88
N PRO A 868 18.71 25.72 -11.80
CA PRO A 868 19.38 26.38 -12.94
C PRO A 868 20.62 25.63 -13.47
N THR A 869 21.19 24.70 -12.70
CA THR A 869 22.29 23.81 -13.11
C THR A 869 21.81 22.53 -13.81
N GLY A 870 20.50 22.37 -14.01
CA GLY A 870 19.86 21.24 -14.68
C GLY A 870 19.37 20.17 -13.69
N ALA A 871 19.66 18.90 -13.96
CA ALA A 871 19.21 17.76 -13.14
C ALA A 871 20.25 16.64 -13.07
N SER A 872 20.29 15.92 -11.95
CA SER A 872 21.08 14.68 -11.83
C SER A 872 20.32 13.51 -12.45
N VAL A 873 20.95 12.77 -13.36
CA VAL A 873 20.26 11.73 -14.15
C VAL A 873 20.83 10.35 -13.86
N VAL A 874 20.00 9.48 -13.29
CA VAL A 874 20.31 8.07 -13.05
C VAL A 874 19.80 7.22 -14.21
N TYR A 875 20.66 6.37 -14.75
CA TYR A 875 20.36 5.45 -15.83
C TYR A 875 21.10 4.11 -15.64
N ARG A 876 20.69 3.07 -16.37
CA ARG A 876 21.28 1.72 -16.28
C ARG A 876 21.75 1.23 -17.65
N ALA A 877 23.03 0.94 -17.77
CA ALA A 877 23.61 0.19 -18.89
C ALA A 877 24.05 -1.20 -18.41
N THR A 878 23.96 -2.22 -19.26
CA THR A 878 24.41 -3.58 -18.98
C THR A 878 25.20 -4.14 -20.15
N ALA A 879 26.17 -5.00 -19.90
CA ALA A 879 26.94 -5.67 -20.95
C ALA A 879 27.06 -7.17 -20.67
N VAL A 880 27.13 -7.97 -21.74
CA VAL A 880 27.29 -9.43 -21.68
C VAL A 880 28.31 -9.89 -22.71
N ASP A 881 29.29 -10.70 -22.32
CA ASP A 881 30.31 -11.24 -23.24
C ASP A 881 29.77 -12.35 -24.15
N GLY A 882 30.59 -12.77 -25.14
CA GLY A 882 30.25 -13.86 -26.06
C GLY A 882 30.04 -15.25 -25.43
N ILE A 883 30.23 -15.41 -24.12
CA ILE A 883 30.06 -16.66 -23.36
C ILE A 883 28.88 -16.54 -22.35
N GLY A 884 28.26 -15.36 -22.26
CA GLY A 884 27.12 -15.10 -21.37
C GLY A 884 27.49 -14.57 -19.98
N ARG A 885 28.70 -14.05 -19.78
CA ARG A 885 29.09 -13.40 -18.51
C ARG A 885 28.69 -11.93 -18.51
N THR A 886 28.11 -11.46 -17.41
CA THR A 886 27.82 -10.04 -17.21
C THR A 886 29.11 -9.25 -17.04
N LEU A 887 29.24 -8.14 -17.76
CA LEU A 887 30.32 -7.16 -17.65
C LEU A 887 29.75 -5.84 -17.09
N SER A 888 30.59 -5.07 -16.40
CA SER A 888 30.25 -3.73 -15.93
C SER A 888 30.69 -2.67 -16.95
N PRO A 889 29.76 -2.02 -17.69
CA PRO A 889 30.13 -0.97 -18.62
C PRO A 889 30.52 0.32 -17.88
N MET A 890 31.57 0.99 -18.36
CA MET A 890 31.95 2.33 -17.93
C MET A 890 31.27 3.36 -18.82
N CYS A 891 30.59 4.36 -18.24
CA CYS A 891 29.85 5.38 -18.99
C CYS A 891 30.31 6.79 -18.64
N VAL A 892 30.31 7.70 -19.62
CA VAL A 892 30.73 9.10 -19.47
C VAL A 892 29.70 10.03 -20.15
N PRO A 893 29.15 11.04 -19.46
CA PRO A 893 29.15 11.23 -18.00
C PRO A 893 28.55 10.02 -17.28
N ALA A 894 28.97 9.74 -16.04
CA ALA A 894 28.53 8.55 -15.29
C ALA A 894 27.07 8.65 -14.78
N SER A 895 26.47 7.52 -14.44
CA SER A 895 25.11 7.48 -13.87
C SER A 895 25.05 8.23 -12.55
N GLY A 896 24.05 9.10 -12.38
CA GLY A 896 23.96 10.03 -11.25
C GLY A 896 24.69 11.37 -11.44
N SER A 897 25.41 11.56 -12.56
CA SER A 897 26.02 12.87 -12.88
C SER A 897 24.96 13.95 -13.07
N GLN A 898 25.34 15.20 -12.81
CA GLN A 898 24.54 16.38 -13.15
C GLN A 898 24.62 16.68 -14.66
N PHE A 899 23.46 16.85 -15.29
CA PHE A 899 23.28 17.25 -16.68
C PHE A 899 22.65 18.64 -16.72
N ALA A 900 23.34 19.59 -17.36
CA ALA A 900 22.79 20.91 -17.63
C ALA A 900 21.59 20.83 -18.60
N ILE A 901 20.74 21.86 -18.56
CA ILE A 901 19.57 22.00 -19.45
C ILE A 901 20.00 21.90 -20.92
N GLY A 902 19.24 21.13 -21.70
CA GLY A 902 19.55 20.75 -23.08
C GLY A 902 19.80 19.25 -23.26
N THR A 903 20.20 18.87 -24.46
CA THR A 903 20.49 17.46 -24.82
C THR A 903 21.99 17.19 -24.79
N LYS A 904 22.41 16.16 -24.07
CA LYS A 904 23.80 15.72 -23.94
C LYS A 904 23.90 14.21 -24.14
N SER A 905 24.90 13.76 -24.89
CA SER A 905 25.12 12.33 -25.12
C SER A 905 25.89 11.69 -23.97
N VAL A 906 25.48 10.48 -23.61
CA VAL A 906 26.22 9.57 -22.72
C VAL A 906 26.79 8.44 -23.58
N THR A 907 28.09 8.21 -23.47
CA THR A 907 28.79 7.11 -24.15
C THR A 907 29.19 6.06 -23.11
N CYS A 908 28.81 4.80 -23.34
CA CYS A 908 29.15 3.65 -22.52
C CYS A 908 30.09 2.71 -23.29
N THR A 909 31.09 2.16 -22.61
CA THR A 909 32.05 1.19 -23.15
C THR A 909 32.19 0.00 -22.20
N ALA A 910 32.17 -1.22 -22.74
CA ALA A 910 32.46 -2.46 -22.00
C ALA A 910 33.59 -3.21 -22.70
N THR A 911 34.49 -3.83 -21.92
CA THR A 911 35.61 -4.64 -22.43
C THR A 911 35.55 -6.03 -21.81
N ASP A 912 35.72 -7.08 -22.62
CA ASP A 912 35.73 -8.47 -22.16
C ASP A 912 37.12 -8.91 -21.64
N ILE A 913 37.22 -10.16 -21.16
CA ILE A 913 38.48 -10.73 -20.66
C ILE A 913 39.53 -11.01 -21.73
N ALA A 914 39.16 -10.96 -23.01
CA ALA A 914 40.05 -11.12 -24.16
C ALA A 914 40.56 -9.76 -24.69
N GLY A 915 40.05 -8.65 -24.16
CA GLY A 915 40.39 -7.29 -24.58
C GLY A 915 39.50 -6.73 -25.70
N HIS A 916 38.41 -7.41 -26.08
CA HIS A 916 37.46 -6.87 -27.05
C HIS A 916 36.54 -5.85 -26.38
N SER A 917 36.46 -4.66 -26.98
CA SER A 917 35.60 -3.57 -26.49
C SER A 917 34.36 -3.36 -27.37
N ALA A 918 33.22 -3.10 -26.75
CA ALA A 918 32.03 -2.57 -27.42
C ALA A 918 31.64 -1.22 -26.82
N THR A 919 31.14 -0.31 -27.67
CA THR A 919 30.74 1.05 -27.28
C THR A 919 29.36 1.36 -27.85
N ALA A 920 28.51 2.00 -27.03
CA ALA A 920 27.17 2.43 -27.41
C ALA A 920 26.85 3.76 -26.72
N ALA A 921 26.03 4.59 -27.36
CA ALA A 921 25.68 5.91 -26.84
C ALA A 921 24.16 6.13 -26.88
N PHE A 922 23.67 6.93 -25.94
CA PHE A 922 22.28 7.41 -25.90
C PHE A 922 22.28 8.91 -25.56
N GLN A 923 21.09 9.53 -25.60
CA GLN A 923 20.90 10.95 -25.30
C GLN A 923 20.20 11.13 -23.96
N VAL A 924 20.62 12.14 -23.21
CA VAL A 924 19.95 12.65 -22.02
C VAL A 924 19.49 14.07 -22.31
N THR A 925 18.19 14.33 -22.25
CA THR A 925 17.60 15.66 -22.42
C THR A 925 17.08 16.15 -21.09
N VAL A 926 17.71 17.20 -20.56
CA VAL A 926 17.17 17.94 -19.41
C VAL A 926 16.40 19.14 -19.94
N ARG A 927 15.16 19.33 -19.50
CA ARG A 927 14.32 20.48 -19.86
C ARG A 927 13.58 21.00 -18.64
N ASP A 928 12.98 22.17 -18.79
CA ASP A 928 12.12 22.74 -17.77
C ASP A 928 10.69 22.84 -18.30
N THR A 929 9.75 22.16 -17.63
CA THR A 929 8.31 22.18 -17.96
C THR A 929 7.46 22.71 -16.82
N ARG A 930 8.06 23.27 -15.76
CA ARG A 930 7.34 23.73 -14.58
C ARG A 930 6.92 25.19 -14.77
N PRO A 931 5.62 25.54 -14.69
CA PRO A 931 5.19 26.93 -14.71
C PRO A 931 5.74 27.73 -13.54
N PRO A 932 5.99 29.04 -13.72
CA PRO A 932 6.39 29.92 -12.62
C PRO A 932 5.27 30.04 -11.58
N GLN A 933 5.63 30.11 -10.30
CA GLN A 933 4.69 30.43 -9.24
C GLN A 933 4.30 31.91 -9.34
N LEU A 934 3.01 32.17 -9.61
CA LEU A 934 2.45 33.52 -9.73
C LEU A 934 1.84 33.97 -8.39
N GLU A 935 2.36 35.06 -7.82
CA GLU A 935 1.80 35.76 -6.67
C GLU A 935 0.97 36.97 -7.12
N LEU A 936 -0.35 36.87 -6.95
CA LEU A 936 -1.27 37.99 -7.17
C LEU A 936 -1.65 38.67 -5.84
N PRO A 937 -2.02 39.96 -5.87
CA PRO A 937 -2.85 40.55 -4.82
C PRO A 937 -4.16 39.77 -4.69
N GLY A 938 -4.71 39.69 -3.48
CA GLY A 938 -6.10 39.25 -3.29
C GLY A 938 -7.09 40.30 -3.81
N ASP A 939 -8.34 39.89 -3.99
CA ASP A 939 -9.44 40.79 -4.33
C ASP A 939 -9.57 41.92 -3.30
N LEU A 940 -9.90 43.12 -3.78
CA LEU A 940 -10.02 44.31 -2.95
C LEU A 940 -11.37 45.00 -3.16
N THR A 941 -12.13 45.14 -2.08
CA THR A 941 -13.34 45.98 -2.04
C THR A 941 -13.02 47.30 -1.34
N VAL A 942 -13.45 48.43 -1.91
CA VAL A 942 -13.30 49.77 -1.33
C VAL A 942 -14.58 50.58 -1.47
N GLU A 943 -14.82 51.50 -0.54
CA GLU A 943 -15.91 52.47 -0.62
C GLU A 943 -15.60 53.57 -1.64
N ALA A 944 -16.63 54.03 -2.36
CA ALA A 944 -16.55 55.15 -3.28
C ALA A 944 -16.31 56.47 -2.53
N GLU A 945 -15.31 57.24 -2.96
CA GLU A 945 -15.01 58.56 -2.39
C GLU A 945 -15.86 59.68 -3.01
N SER A 946 -16.46 59.40 -4.18
CA SER A 946 -17.29 60.32 -4.96
C SER A 946 -18.00 59.58 -6.10
N LYS A 947 -18.82 60.30 -6.87
CA LYS A 947 -19.33 59.86 -8.19
C LYS A 947 -18.26 59.38 -9.18
N GLY A 948 -16.99 59.76 -8.98
CA GLY A 948 -15.85 59.29 -9.78
C GLY A 948 -15.32 57.91 -9.38
N GLY A 949 -15.82 57.33 -8.27
CA GLY A 949 -15.30 56.12 -7.65
C GLY A 949 -14.23 56.40 -6.59
N ALA A 950 -13.22 55.53 -6.48
CA ALA A 950 -12.23 55.53 -5.39
C ALA A 950 -10.78 55.45 -5.88
N TRP A 951 -9.84 56.10 -5.16
CA TRP A 951 -8.41 55.99 -5.44
C TRP A 951 -7.78 54.78 -4.72
N VAL A 952 -7.29 53.81 -5.49
CA VAL A 952 -6.74 52.56 -4.98
C VAL A 952 -5.27 52.39 -5.38
N ARG A 953 -4.43 51.97 -4.42
CA ARG A 953 -3.07 51.49 -4.68
C ARG A 953 -3.04 49.96 -4.62
N VAL A 954 -2.97 49.33 -5.79
CA VAL A 954 -2.85 47.87 -5.94
C VAL A 954 -1.37 47.45 -5.76
N ARG A 955 -1.09 46.38 -5.00
CA ARG A 955 0.26 45.79 -4.90
C ARG A 955 0.68 45.27 -6.28
N THR A 956 1.94 45.47 -6.68
CA THR A 956 2.46 44.88 -7.92
C THR A 956 2.55 43.36 -7.79
N PRO A 957 1.93 42.58 -8.70
CA PRO A 957 2.13 41.13 -8.79
C PRO A 957 3.60 40.75 -9.01
N SER A 958 3.95 39.52 -8.62
CA SER A 958 5.29 38.96 -8.77
C SER A 958 5.22 37.49 -9.17
N ALA A 959 6.23 36.96 -9.86
CA ALA A 959 6.32 35.54 -10.17
C ALA A 959 7.74 35.02 -10.06
N SER A 960 7.89 33.77 -9.64
CA SER A 960 9.18 33.10 -9.44
C SER A 960 9.10 31.62 -9.80
N ASP A 961 10.11 31.14 -10.53
CA ASP A 961 10.32 29.73 -10.82
C ASP A 961 11.62 29.21 -10.18
N VAL A 962 11.65 27.91 -9.90
CA VAL A 962 12.76 27.19 -9.23
C VAL A 962 13.98 26.98 -10.15
N VAL A 963 13.77 26.92 -11.46
CA VAL A 963 14.82 26.70 -12.48
C VAL A 963 15.25 28.02 -13.12
N SER A 964 14.28 28.85 -13.51
CA SER A 964 14.43 30.08 -14.27
C SER A 964 14.55 31.35 -13.41
N GLY A 965 14.18 31.31 -12.13
CA GLY A 965 14.21 32.46 -11.23
C GLY A 965 13.01 33.40 -11.43
N THR A 966 13.20 34.72 -11.28
CA THR A 966 12.10 35.69 -11.36
C THR A 966 11.50 35.75 -12.78
N ALA A 967 10.21 35.43 -12.89
CA ALA A 967 9.45 35.51 -14.12
C ALA A 967 8.78 36.89 -14.27
N LYS A 968 8.64 37.37 -15.51
CA LYS A 968 7.98 38.65 -15.79
C LYS A 968 6.47 38.46 -15.74
N VAL A 969 5.77 39.25 -14.92
CA VAL A 969 4.30 39.31 -14.91
C VAL A 969 3.80 40.41 -15.85
N GLU A 970 2.82 40.09 -16.69
CA GLU A 970 2.05 41.04 -17.48
C GLU A 970 0.58 40.98 -17.06
N CYS A 971 -0.01 42.12 -16.72
CA CYS A 971 -1.43 42.21 -16.36
C CYS A 971 -2.17 43.12 -17.32
N SER A 972 -3.27 42.59 -17.85
CA SER A 972 -4.23 43.33 -18.67
C SER A 972 -5.49 43.65 -17.87
N LEU A 973 -6.25 44.63 -18.35
CA LEU A 973 -7.49 45.08 -17.75
C LEU A 973 -8.63 44.77 -18.71
N SER A 974 -9.65 44.07 -18.23
CA SER A 974 -10.83 43.72 -19.01
C SER A 974 -11.66 44.97 -19.39
N SER A 975 -11.44 46.10 -18.71
CA SER A 975 -12.04 47.42 -19.00
C SER A 975 -10.97 48.52 -19.10
N ARG A 976 -10.89 49.22 -20.25
CA ARG A 976 -9.99 50.38 -20.45
C ARG A 976 -10.60 51.74 -20.09
N ARG A 977 -11.73 51.80 -19.36
CA ARG A 977 -12.34 53.09 -19.01
C ARG A 977 -11.56 53.82 -17.91
N GLY A 978 -10.85 54.86 -18.30
CA GLY A 978 -10.69 56.06 -17.47
C GLY A 978 -9.75 55.98 -16.24
N LEU A 979 -8.87 54.99 -16.14
CA LEU A 979 -7.88 54.93 -15.04
C LEU A 979 -6.87 56.08 -15.13
N LEU A 980 -7.16 57.19 -14.44
CA LEU A 980 -6.19 58.25 -14.17
C LEU A 980 -5.24 57.79 -13.05
N GLY A 981 -3.94 58.05 -13.20
CA GLY A 981 -2.91 57.71 -12.22
C GLY A 981 -2.40 58.94 -11.49
N LYS A 982 -2.22 58.84 -10.17
CA LYS A 982 -1.45 59.81 -9.37
C LYS A 982 0.03 59.45 -9.37
N ALA A 983 0.89 60.42 -9.11
CA ALA A 983 2.35 60.22 -9.01
C ALA A 983 2.77 59.34 -7.82
N ASP A 984 1.86 59.06 -6.89
CA ASP A 984 2.05 58.19 -5.72
C ASP A 984 1.72 56.70 -5.99
N GLY A 985 1.49 56.33 -7.26
CA GLY A 985 1.17 54.97 -7.69
C GLY A 985 -0.31 54.58 -7.55
N SER A 986 -1.17 55.44 -7.01
CA SER A 986 -2.61 55.18 -6.89
C SER A 986 -3.33 55.39 -8.24
N ARG A 987 -4.36 54.59 -8.52
CA ARG A 987 -5.23 54.71 -9.71
C ARG A 987 -6.67 54.93 -9.29
N LEU A 988 -7.41 55.74 -10.05
CA LEU A 988 -8.85 55.93 -9.84
C LEU A 988 -9.62 54.78 -10.48
N PHE A 989 -10.42 54.06 -9.70
CA PHE A 989 -11.33 53.03 -10.18
C PHE A 989 -12.78 53.55 -10.09
N PRO A 990 -13.60 53.42 -11.15
CA PRO A 990 -15.02 53.76 -11.10
C PRO A 990 -15.81 52.75 -10.26
N LEU A 991 -17.03 53.11 -9.88
CA LEU A 991 -18.02 52.19 -9.27
C LEU A 991 -18.17 50.89 -10.06
N GLY A 992 -18.33 49.78 -9.34
CA GLY A 992 -18.39 48.41 -9.85
C GLY A 992 -17.03 47.70 -9.84
N THR A 993 -17.01 46.50 -10.42
CA THR A 993 -15.84 45.60 -10.40
C THR A 993 -14.93 45.81 -11.61
N THR A 994 -13.65 46.01 -11.35
CA THR A 994 -12.58 46.03 -12.35
C THR A 994 -11.70 44.79 -12.21
N ASN A 995 -11.76 43.90 -13.21
CA ASN A 995 -10.95 42.68 -13.23
C ASN A 995 -9.57 42.92 -13.86
N PHE A 996 -8.58 42.21 -13.33
CA PHE A 996 -7.21 42.13 -13.81
C PHE A 996 -6.91 40.70 -14.25
N ASP A 997 -6.48 40.56 -15.49
CA ASP A 997 -6.10 39.28 -16.10
C ASP A 997 -4.58 39.26 -16.22
N CYS A 998 -3.90 38.50 -15.35
CA CYS A 998 -2.44 38.48 -15.22
C CYS A 998 -1.85 37.14 -15.68
N SER A 999 -0.75 37.22 -16.44
CA SER A 999 0.04 36.06 -16.86
C SER A 999 1.52 36.27 -16.55
N ALA A 1000 2.24 35.18 -16.34
CA ALA A 1000 3.69 35.15 -16.22
C ALA A 1000 4.27 34.03 -17.09
N THR A 1001 5.37 34.32 -17.78
CA THR A 1001 6.14 33.34 -18.56
C THR A 1001 7.56 33.26 -18.01
N ASP A 1002 8.05 32.04 -17.80
CA ASP A 1002 9.44 31.80 -17.40
C ASP A 1002 10.42 31.86 -18.61
N ALA A 1003 11.69 31.48 -18.40
CA ALA A 1003 12.70 31.47 -19.46
C ALA A 1003 12.62 30.22 -20.38
N ALA A 1004 11.88 29.18 -19.97
CA ALA A 1004 11.65 27.96 -20.73
C ALA A 1004 10.40 28.04 -21.64
N GLY A 1005 9.51 29.01 -21.39
CA GLY A 1005 8.26 29.24 -22.10
C GLY A 1005 7.02 28.67 -21.39
N ASN A 1006 7.12 28.23 -20.15
CA ASN A 1006 5.95 27.78 -19.38
C ASN A 1006 5.19 28.99 -18.84
N THR A 1007 3.85 28.91 -18.84
CA THR A 1007 2.97 30.01 -18.46
C THR A 1007 2.17 29.69 -17.21
N ALA A 1008 2.01 30.69 -16.34
CA ALA A 1008 1.05 30.68 -15.24
C ALA A 1008 0.14 31.90 -15.35
N ASP A 1009 -1.17 31.67 -15.23
CA ASP A 1009 -2.21 32.68 -15.40
C ASP A 1009 -3.06 32.77 -14.12
N GLY A 1010 -3.60 33.95 -13.84
CA GLY A 1010 -4.53 34.15 -12.74
C GLY A 1010 -5.18 35.53 -12.77
N THR A 1011 -6.24 35.69 -11.99
CA THR A 1011 -7.03 36.92 -11.94
C THR A 1011 -7.15 37.47 -10.52
N PHE A 1012 -7.38 38.77 -10.43
CA PHE A 1012 -7.83 39.44 -9.20
C PHE A 1012 -8.73 40.64 -9.58
N SER A 1013 -9.51 41.13 -8.65
CA SER A 1013 -10.48 42.20 -8.88
C SER A 1013 -10.34 43.36 -7.90
N VAL A 1014 -10.74 44.54 -8.35
CA VAL A 1014 -10.95 45.73 -7.51
C VAL A 1014 -12.41 46.13 -7.64
N SER A 1015 -13.18 45.99 -6.58
CA SER A 1015 -14.59 46.38 -6.51
C SER A 1015 -14.73 47.71 -5.79
N VAL A 1016 -15.31 48.71 -6.45
CA VAL A 1016 -15.69 49.97 -5.80
C VAL A 1016 -17.19 49.96 -5.56
N VAL A 1017 -17.59 49.92 -4.30
CA VAL A 1017 -18.99 49.89 -3.87
C VAL A 1017 -19.34 51.18 -3.14
N ASP A 1018 -20.63 51.39 -2.94
CA ASP A 1018 -21.15 52.51 -2.18
C ASP A 1018 -22.13 51.99 -1.13
N THR A 1019 -21.66 51.95 0.12
CA THR A 1019 -22.44 51.48 1.27
C THR A 1019 -22.76 52.60 2.28
N THR A 1020 -22.55 53.87 1.89
CA THR A 1020 -22.71 55.02 2.78
C THR A 1020 -24.13 55.60 2.66
N PRO A 1021 -24.97 55.56 3.72
CA PRO A 1021 -26.28 56.20 3.66
C PRO A 1021 -26.19 57.73 3.48
N PRO A 1022 -27.22 58.37 2.89
CA PRO A 1022 -27.30 59.83 2.78
C PRO A 1022 -27.15 60.55 4.12
N ASP A 1023 -26.51 61.72 4.10
CA ASP A 1023 -26.51 62.65 5.22
C ASP A 1023 -27.86 63.39 5.25
N LEU A 1024 -28.78 62.91 6.09
CA LEU A 1024 -30.15 63.43 6.25
C LEU A 1024 -30.20 64.48 7.37
N ILE A 1025 -30.46 65.72 6.99
CA ILE A 1025 -30.59 66.86 7.89
C ILE A 1025 -32.08 67.18 8.09
N VAL A 1026 -32.52 67.08 9.35
CA VAL A 1026 -33.85 67.46 9.83
C VAL A 1026 -33.75 68.59 10.87
N PRO A 1027 -34.85 69.32 11.17
CA PRO A 1027 -34.88 70.31 12.25
C PRO A 1027 -34.39 69.74 13.58
N THR A 1028 -33.44 70.42 14.22
CA THR A 1028 -32.83 69.99 15.51
C THR A 1028 -33.65 70.38 16.74
N GLU A 1029 -34.60 71.29 16.59
CA GLU A 1029 -35.48 71.80 17.65
C GLU A 1029 -36.94 71.53 17.24
N SER A 1030 -37.84 71.42 18.21
CA SER A 1030 -39.27 71.22 17.93
C SER A 1030 -39.88 72.46 17.27
N ILE A 1031 -40.58 72.27 16.14
CA ILE A 1031 -41.33 73.34 15.48
C ILE A 1031 -42.63 73.57 16.26
N SER A 1032 -42.89 74.80 16.70
CA SER A 1032 -44.12 75.15 17.41
C SER A 1032 -44.91 76.22 16.65
N VAL A 1033 -46.20 75.96 16.46
CA VAL A 1033 -47.14 76.82 15.74
C VAL A 1033 -48.45 76.93 16.52
N GLU A 1034 -49.20 78.01 16.28
CA GLU A 1034 -50.55 78.19 16.82
C GLU A 1034 -51.59 77.75 15.77
N GLY A 1035 -52.65 77.07 16.21
CA GLY A 1035 -53.76 76.66 15.35
C GLY A 1035 -54.49 77.83 14.67
N SER A 1036 -55.04 77.56 13.48
CA SER A 1036 -55.75 78.55 12.66
C SER A 1036 -57.08 79.03 13.26
N SER A 1037 -57.67 78.26 14.18
CA SER A 1037 -58.81 78.67 15.01
C SER A 1037 -58.84 77.87 16.32
N GLN A 1038 -59.79 78.13 17.23
CA GLN A 1038 -59.96 77.30 18.44
C GLN A 1038 -60.45 75.85 18.15
N ALA A 1039 -60.83 75.53 16.91
CA ALA A 1039 -61.40 74.23 16.54
C ALA A 1039 -60.67 73.54 15.38
N ASP A 1040 -59.61 74.15 14.85
CA ASP A 1040 -58.92 73.73 13.61
C ASP A 1040 -57.41 73.87 13.79
N GLY A 1041 -56.65 72.92 13.25
CA GLY A 1041 -55.21 72.80 13.47
C GLY A 1041 -54.38 73.83 12.70
N ALA A 1042 -53.13 73.50 12.40
CA ALA A 1042 -52.23 74.34 11.63
C ALA A 1042 -51.60 73.56 10.48
N ASP A 1043 -51.53 74.17 9.30
CA ASP A 1043 -50.71 73.67 8.19
C ASP A 1043 -49.25 74.05 8.49
N VAL A 1044 -48.32 73.10 8.46
CA VAL A 1044 -46.93 73.31 8.93
C VAL A 1044 -45.91 73.04 7.83
N ASP A 1045 -45.27 74.10 7.37
CA ASP A 1045 -44.10 74.03 6.49
C ASP A 1045 -42.82 73.80 7.29
N TYR A 1046 -41.94 72.93 6.78
CA TYR A 1046 -40.61 72.68 7.34
C TYR A 1046 -39.62 72.27 6.25
N GLU A 1047 -38.35 72.60 6.44
CA GLU A 1047 -37.28 72.23 5.51
C GLU A 1047 -36.50 71.00 5.99
N VAL A 1048 -36.31 70.05 5.08
CA VAL A 1048 -35.48 68.85 5.24
C VAL A 1048 -34.61 68.68 4.00
N SER A 1049 -33.40 68.18 4.17
CA SER A 1049 -32.48 67.95 3.05
C SER A 1049 -31.63 66.71 3.26
N ALA A 1050 -31.47 65.90 2.23
CA ALA A 1050 -30.51 64.80 2.22
C ALA A 1050 -29.46 65.00 1.12
N SER A 1051 -28.22 64.61 1.38
CA SER A 1051 -27.19 64.52 0.36
C SER A 1051 -26.23 63.37 0.62
N ASP A 1052 -25.85 62.67 -0.46
CA ASP A 1052 -24.79 61.68 -0.44
C ASP A 1052 -23.56 62.17 -1.26
N LYS A 1053 -22.38 61.60 -1.00
CA LYS A 1053 -21.09 61.90 -1.64
C LYS A 1053 -20.96 61.33 -3.05
N VAL A 1054 -21.66 60.25 -3.34
CA VAL A 1054 -21.65 59.52 -4.62
C VAL A 1054 -22.80 60.00 -5.51
N ASP A 1055 -24.00 60.09 -4.97
CA ASP A 1055 -25.22 60.46 -5.71
C ASP A 1055 -25.55 61.94 -5.73
N GLY A 1056 -25.07 62.72 -4.75
CA GLY A 1056 -25.35 64.15 -4.59
C GLY A 1056 -26.65 64.40 -3.81
N PRO A 1057 -27.40 65.49 -4.10
CA PRO A 1057 -28.62 65.82 -3.37
C PRO A 1057 -29.72 64.78 -3.64
N ILE A 1058 -30.36 64.34 -2.56
CA ILE A 1058 -31.43 63.32 -2.54
C ILE A 1058 -32.68 63.96 -1.93
N THR A 1059 -33.85 63.64 -2.50
CA THR A 1059 -35.13 64.10 -1.97
C THR A 1059 -35.51 63.22 -0.78
N PRO A 1060 -35.60 63.74 0.46
CA PRO A 1060 -36.13 62.98 1.59
C PRO A 1060 -37.65 62.81 1.47
N HIS A 1061 -38.16 61.70 1.99
CA HIS A 1061 -39.58 61.47 2.25
C HIS A 1061 -39.85 61.71 3.74
N CYS A 1062 -41.03 62.24 4.08
CA CYS A 1062 -41.42 62.50 5.48
C CYS A 1062 -42.92 62.32 5.66
N GLU A 1063 -43.31 61.77 6.82
CA GLU A 1063 -44.71 61.58 7.21
C GLU A 1063 -44.97 62.08 8.64
N PRO A 1064 -46.00 62.92 8.88
CA PRO A 1064 -46.76 63.72 7.88
C PRO A 1064 -45.84 64.62 7.05
N ALA A 1065 -46.30 65.09 5.88
CA ALA A 1065 -45.47 65.85 4.94
C ALA A 1065 -45.49 67.38 5.18
N SER A 1066 -44.50 68.10 4.64
CA SER A 1066 -44.43 69.58 4.76
C SER A 1066 -45.60 70.25 4.05
N GLY A 1067 -46.23 71.18 4.74
CA GLY A 1067 -47.44 71.87 4.27
C GLY A 1067 -48.73 71.07 4.48
N GLU A 1068 -48.67 69.88 5.09
CA GLU A 1068 -49.88 69.17 5.53
C GLU A 1068 -50.43 69.74 6.85
N HIS A 1069 -51.69 69.39 7.13
CA HIS A 1069 -52.44 69.85 8.28
C HIS A 1069 -52.14 69.01 9.54
N PHE A 1070 -51.64 69.66 10.59
CA PHE A 1070 -51.36 69.05 11.89
C PHE A 1070 -52.47 69.40 12.90
N GLU A 1071 -53.13 68.36 13.43
CA GLU A 1071 -54.04 68.50 14.58
C GLU A 1071 -53.31 68.99 15.84
N PHE A 1072 -54.05 69.59 16.77
CA PHE A 1072 -53.53 70.02 18.07
C PHE A 1072 -52.73 68.96 18.83
N GLY A 1073 -51.69 69.43 19.52
CA GLY A 1073 -50.80 68.62 20.34
C GLY A 1073 -49.44 68.37 19.71
N THR A 1074 -48.73 67.39 20.26
CA THR A 1074 -47.39 67.00 19.84
C THR A 1074 -47.48 65.85 18.82
N LYS A 1075 -46.96 66.06 17.62
CA LYS A 1075 -46.88 65.07 16.54
C LYS A 1075 -45.40 64.84 16.19
N GLU A 1076 -45.02 63.58 16.00
CA GLU A 1076 -43.69 63.22 15.48
C GLU A 1076 -43.75 63.18 13.96
N VAL A 1077 -42.75 63.78 13.30
CA VAL A 1077 -42.51 63.66 11.86
C VAL A 1077 -41.34 62.73 11.67
N THR A 1078 -41.55 61.61 10.99
CA THR A 1078 -40.50 60.66 10.63
C THR A 1078 -40.09 60.87 9.18
N CYS A 1079 -38.79 60.99 8.93
CA CYS A 1079 -38.22 61.17 7.60
C CYS A 1079 -37.22 60.07 7.26
N ASP A 1080 -37.16 59.71 5.99
CA ASP A 1080 -36.16 58.82 5.42
C ASP A 1080 -35.59 59.36 4.10
N ALA A 1081 -34.36 58.97 3.78
CA ALA A 1081 -33.76 59.25 2.49
C ALA A 1081 -32.89 58.06 2.05
N THR A 1082 -33.16 57.56 0.83
CA THR A 1082 -32.46 56.42 0.23
C THR A 1082 -31.72 56.87 -1.03
N ASP A 1083 -30.46 56.46 -1.18
CA ASP A 1083 -29.64 56.72 -2.38
C ASP A 1083 -29.96 55.76 -3.54
N ARG A 1084 -29.20 55.81 -4.66
CA ARG A 1084 -29.36 54.88 -5.78
C ARG A 1084 -28.73 53.51 -5.53
N SER A 1085 -27.83 53.41 -4.56
CA SER A 1085 -27.16 52.18 -4.14
C SER A 1085 -28.04 51.33 -3.20
N GLY A 1086 -29.11 51.93 -2.65
CA GLY A 1086 -30.07 51.32 -1.74
C GLY A 1086 -29.77 51.54 -0.26
N ASN A 1087 -28.85 52.44 0.10
CA ASN A 1087 -28.56 52.76 1.49
C ASN A 1087 -29.55 53.81 2.00
N THR A 1088 -30.20 53.55 3.13
CA THR A 1088 -31.24 54.42 3.71
C THR A 1088 -30.78 55.05 5.02
N SER A 1089 -31.07 56.34 5.16
CA SER A 1089 -30.93 57.13 6.39
C SER A 1089 -32.31 57.43 6.96
N HIS A 1090 -32.40 57.53 8.30
CA HIS A 1090 -33.66 57.82 9.01
C HIS A 1090 -33.43 58.87 10.10
N ALA A 1091 -34.36 59.81 10.25
CA ALA A 1091 -34.37 60.80 11.32
C ALA A 1091 -35.81 61.21 11.66
N SER A 1092 -36.06 61.67 12.89
CA SER A 1092 -37.35 62.26 13.27
C SER A 1092 -37.16 63.57 14.03
N PHE A 1093 -38.19 64.41 13.97
CA PHE A 1093 -38.30 65.64 14.74
C PHE A 1093 -39.76 65.85 15.17
N THR A 1094 -40.02 66.89 15.96
CA THR A 1094 -41.33 67.08 16.60
C THR A 1094 -41.99 68.39 16.18
N VAL A 1095 -43.29 68.31 15.85
CA VAL A 1095 -44.16 69.46 15.61
C VAL A 1095 -45.15 69.58 16.78
N ILE A 1096 -45.33 70.80 17.29
CA ILE A 1096 -46.22 71.12 18.43
C ILE A 1096 -47.23 72.18 17.98
N VAL A 1097 -48.48 71.77 17.81
CA VAL A 1097 -49.59 72.68 17.46
C VAL A 1097 -50.34 73.08 18.73
N ASN A 1098 -50.18 74.33 19.13
CA ASN A 1098 -50.83 74.93 20.30
C ASN A 1098 -52.23 75.44 19.96
N GLN A 1099 -53.10 75.52 20.97
CA GLN A 1099 -54.41 76.17 20.83
C GLN A 1099 -54.27 77.70 20.97
N PRO A 1100 -54.75 78.49 20.00
CA PRO A 1100 -54.60 79.94 20.02
C PRO A 1100 -55.31 80.57 21.23
N VAL A 1101 -54.56 81.40 21.97
CA VAL A 1101 -55.03 82.02 23.22
C VAL A 1101 -55.88 83.27 22.96
N GLY A 1102 -57.19 83.06 22.74
CA GLY A 1102 -58.22 84.10 22.83
C GLY A 1102 -58.72 84.64 21.50
#